data_AF-A0A5D8Z0E5-F1
#
_entry.id   AF-A0A5D8Z0E5-F1
#
_cell.length_a   1.000
_cell.length_b   1.000
_cell.length_c   1.000
_cell.angle_alpha   90.00
_cell.angle_beta   90.00
_cell.angle_gamma   90.00
#
_symmetry.space_group_name_H-M   'P 1'
#
loop_
_entity.id
_entity.type
_entity.pdbx_description
1 polymer ?
#
loop_
_entity_poly.entity_id
_entity_poly.type
_entity_poly.pdbx_seq_one_letter_code
_entity_poly.pdbx_strand_id
1 'polypeptide(L)'
;MLGMSLRIELSAHILVHGAKLLHNPGGKVNMPECIKDKINSHLYTLYPNLEEVAEVFEIDPGKYIWDIRRFDLATKYVFLSERRKAHGSWFHDIYYEHIKAFSGGSFKEGDGLKDSFVDFLSNLELLINKFEKENFNNNLSYIPISNQTIIDGSHRVSLAAFYQKKLKAITLNSIPEPNYSYQFFRENQQPSWVNDYVYLQRVNSNPNIRIIHINPKANITDAGVLEILKKHNTIVEYTKEITLKKTAFRFIVREYYKNERWIGDYSNKFAGITNHATQSWKRRKSLRVFYVLQPDLEVLNKIKSEIRQICDIGNFSVHINDTYSETRRLSDIFLNDNCIDFLNHILPNNTFWNFDKFLKSLKNTLPDNDEDFIFVGSLPLTLIGLRNNRDFDIITKDEHKYEALKVLFPEIDNHNNYLSTFNYNTLDILYDPRNYFKWQGYKFLSLAFLWKFKKRRNETKDKIDFIIQVVSRVRFPLNYSYLYTGLQKITYLFNRMHIINILRRIKKLLYNEETKLKLIHFLSFNDGRIKFKNHILYFPKGYTIIERYFKQGYEPELINHISNNPALQKKITFIDVGANIGLLSSLLLEKLDIKNLFLFEPGNHQFKFLERSFKPLEKATVYNVAVGSTTQIVDFYVHHPIHTSGDGIVDTQRAGKTKKVKVNQVSLDNWWQDTGQPKIDLLKIDVEGYEYNVLLGARILIQNTKPEIYLEINPKNLKHQSHTLTDLLKLLKEFNYEVFDLDNNRMEAENDFQASLDDNFYARPQ
;
A
#
# COMPACT_ATOMS: atom_id res chain seq x y z
N MET A 1 13.88 -24.12 28.89
CA MET A 1 12.53 -24.29 29.45
C MET A 1 11.55 -23.61 28.52
N LEU A 2 10.67 -24.43 27.94
CA LEU A 2 9.35 -24.21 27.34
C LEU A 2 8.89 -22.78 26.98
N GLY A 3 8.50 -22.64 25.72
CA GLY A 3 7.64 -21.58 25.19
C GLY A 3 7.01 -22.00 23.84
N MET A 4 6.42 -23.20 23.80
CA MET A 4 5.54 -23.68 22.73
C MET A 4 4.15 -23.05 22.90
N SER A 5 3.58 -22.42 21.87
CA SER A 5 2.15 -22.44 21.46
C SER A 5 1.98 -21.45 20.29
N LEU A 6 1.18 -21.63 19.25
CA LEU A 6 0.13 -22.60 18.96
C LEU A 6 -0.12 -22.58 17.44
N ARG A 7 -0.41 -23.76 16.90
CA ARG A 7 -0.73 -24.05 15.50
C ARG A 7 -2.02 -23.37 15.07
N ILE A 8 -2.05 -22.91 13.82
CA ILE A 8 -3.24 -23.05 12.97
C ILE A 8 -2.80 -23.90 11.79
N GLU A 9 -3.14 -25.18 11.86
CA GLU A 9 -3.02 -26.13 10.76
C GLU A 9 -4.11 -25.80 9.73
N LEU A 10 -3.72 -25.38 8.54
CA LEU A 10 -4.51 -25.60 7.32
C LEU A 10 -3.73 -26.61 6.48
N SER A 11 -4.10 -27.87 6.68
CA SER A 11 -3.60 -29.06 6.02
C SER A 11 -3.78 -28.99 4.50
N ALA A 12 -2.68 -28.83 3.76
CA ALA A 12 -2.61 -29.12 2.34
C ALA A 12 -2.07 -30.55 2.14
N HIS A 13 -2.94 -31.56 2.28
CA HIS A 13 -2.68 -32.89 1.73
C HIS A 13 -2.95 -32.87 0.22
N ILE A 14 -1.94 -33.14 -0.60
CA ILE A 14 -2.13 -33.56 -2.00
C ILE A 14 -1.36 -34.86 -2.22
N LEU A 15 -2.12 -35.85 -2.67
CA LEU A 15 -1.75 -37.21 -3.00
C LEU A 15 -0.77 -37.26 -4.18
N VAL A 16 0.33 -37.98 -3.97
CA VAL A 16 1.16 -38.57 -5.03
C VAL A 16 0.43 -39.80 -5.55
N HIS A 17 0.14 -39.89 -6.85
CA HIS A 17 -0.17 -41.15 -7.52
C HIS A 17 0.56 -41.23 -8.87
N GLY A 18 1.30 -42.32 -9.05
CA GLY A 18 1.48 -42.92 -10.37
C GLY A 18 2.87 -42.86 -11.02
N ALA A 19 3.89 -43.42 -10.38
CA ALA A 19 5.03 -44.01 -11.11
C ALA A 19 5.55 -45.23 -10.36
N LYS A 20 5.11 -46.43 -10.79
CA LYS A 20 5.75 -47.70 -10.40
C LYS A 20 7.14 -47.72 -11.04
N LEU A 21 8.18 -47.50 -10.25
CA LEU A 21 9.55 -47.86 -10.63
C LEU A 21 9.81 -49.30 -10.17
N LEU A 22 10.21 -50.11 -11.15
CA LEU A 22 10.55 -51.52 -11.02
C LEU A 22 11.72 -51.69 -10.03
N HIS A 23 11.51 -52.46 -8.97
CA HIS A 23 12.57 -52.94 -8.10
C HIS A 23 13.41 -53.98 -8.86
N ASN A 24 14.72 -53.71 -8.98
CA ASN A 24 15.72 -54.72 -9.30
C ASN A 24 16.68 -54.81 -8.09
N PRO A 25 16.75 -55.93 -7.35
CA PRO A 25 17.61 -56.04 -6.19
C PRO A 25 18.93 -56.70 -6.61
N GLY A 26 20.02 -55.94 -6.62
CA GLY A 26 21.34 -56.55 -6.86
C GLY A 26 22.34 -55.60 -7.49
N GLY A 27 22.92 -54.74 -6.67
CA GLY A 27 24.08 -53.94 -7.07
C GLY A 27 24.52 -53.07 -5.91
N LYS A 28 25.57 -53.49 -5.19
CA LYS A 28 26.33 -52.58 -4.32
C LYS A 28 26.90 -51.48 -5.22
N VAL A 29 26.25 -50.32 -5.24
CA VAL A 29 26.80 -49.13 -5.88
C VAL A 29 27.89 -48.59 -4.96
N ASN A 30 29.12 -48.55 -5.46
CA ASN A 30 30.24 -47.89 -4.80
C ASN A 30 29.86 -46.44 -4.48
N MET A 31 29.89 -46.06 -3.20
CA MET A 31 29.82 -44.65 -2.80
C MET A 31 31.08 -43.94 -3.32
N PRO A 32 30.97 -42.84 -4.09
CA PRO A 32 32.12 -42.01 -4.39
C PRO A 32 32.59 -41.27 -3.13
N GLU A 33 33.89 -41.29 -2.86
CA GLU A 33 34.52 -40.51 -1.80
C GLU A 33 34.15 -39.01 -1.89
N CYS A 34 33.57 -38.51 -0.79
CA CYS A 34 33.25 -37.11 -0.40
C CYS A 34 32.15 -36.31 -1.15
N ILE A 35 30.91 -36.83 -1.25
CA ILE A 35 29.73 -35.99 -1.56
C ILE A 35 29.55 -34.83 -0.55
N LYS A 36 29.94 -35.03 0.71
CA LYS A 36 29.95 -34.01 1.78
C LYS A 36 30.66 -32.71 1.38
N ASP A 37 31.73 -32.78 0.58
CA ASP A 37 32.49 -31.61 0.17
C ASP A 37 31.93 -30.94 -1.08
N LYS A 38 30.86 -31.50 -1.67
CA LYS A 38 30.22 -31.02 -2.91
C LYS A 38 28.89 -30.33 -2.67
N ILE A 39 28.27 -30.45 -1.50
CA ILE A 39 27.06 -29.70 -1.15
C ILE A 39 27.32 -28.74 0.03
N ASN A 40 26.41 -27.79 0.25
CA ASN A 40 26.58 -26.79 1.29
C ASN A 40 26.62 -27.45 2.68
N SER A 41 27.70 -27.21 3.43
CA SER A 41 27.91 -27.79 4.77
C SER A 41 26.81 -27.42 5.77
N HIS A 42 26.14 -26.27 5.58
CA HIS A 42 25.01 -25.85 6.42
C HIS A 42 23.84 -26.85 6.38
N LEU A 43 23.67 -27.61 5.30
CA LEU A 43 22.62 -28.63 5.20
C LEU A 43 22.82 -29.76 6.23
N TYR A 44 24.06 -30.16 6.50
CA TYR A 44 24.36 -31.16 7.55
C TYR A 44 24.16 -30.59 8.96
N THR A 45 24.24 -29.27 9.12
CA THR A 45 23.91 -28.62 10.39
C THR A 45 22.40 -28.62 10.62
N LEU A 46 21.61 -28.35 9.58
CA LEU A 46 20.15 -28.38 9.63
C LEU A 46 19.57 -29.79 9.70
N TYR A 47 20.22 -30.76 9.06
CA TYR A 47 19.79 -32.15 8.97
C TYR A 47 20.94 -33.11 9.33
N PRO A 48 21.21 -33.31 10.63
CA PRO A 48 22.35 -34.13 11.08
C PRO A 48 22.30 -35.61 10.65
N ASN A 49 21.09 -36.13 10.40
CA ASN A 49 20.85 -37.51 9.98
C ASN A 49 20.63 -37.64 8.47
N LEU A 50 21.14 -36.70 7.67
CA LEU A 50 20.99 -36.73 6.22
C LEU A 50 21.69 -37.95 5.63
N GLU A 51 20.91 -38.95 5.22
CA GLU A 51 21.39 -40.08 4.43
C GLU A 51 21.51 -39.66 2.96
N GLU A 52 22.73 -39.67 2.43
CA GLU A 52 22.99 -39.35 1.04
C GLU A 52 22.61 -40.53 0.14
N VAL A 53 21.56 -40.35 -0.67
CA VAL A 53 21.23 -41.31 -1.73
C VAL A 53 21.85 -40.80 -3.03
N ALA A 54 23.00 -41.38 -3.37
CA ALA A 54 23.93 -40.87 -4.34
C ALA A 54 23.59 -41.28 -5.79
N GLU A 55 22.59 -40.63 -6.39
CA GLU A 55 22.59 -40.49 -7.86
C GLU A 55 22.93 -39.04 -8.20
N VAL A 56 24.07 -38.84 -8.85
CA VAL A 56 24.48 -37.55 -9.41
C VAL A 56 24.07 -37.54 -10.87
N PHE A 57 23.29 -36.55 -11.27
CA PHE A 57 22.78 -36.41 -12.63
C PHE A 57 22.86 -34.97 -13.10
N GLU A 58 22.72 -34.75 -14.40
CA GLU A 58 22.61 -33.40 -14.95
C GLU A 58 21.16 -32.93 -14.96
N ILE A 59 20.95 -31.68 -14.56
CA ILE A 59 19.67 -31.00 -14.67
C ILE A 59 19.74 -29.84 -15.66
N ASP A 60 18.59 -29.56 -16.25
CA ASP A 60 18.29 -28.29 -16.89
C ASP A 60 17.68 -27.34 -15.84
N PRO A 61 18.42 -26.32 -15.37
CA PRO A 61 17.95 -25.40 -14.34
C PRO A 61 16.70 -24.61 -14.77
N GLY A 62 16.48 -24.42 -16.08
CA GLY A 62 15.33 -23.70 -16.62
C GLY A 62 13.98 -24.31 -16.22
N LYS A 63 13.94 -25.63 -15.99
CA LYS A 63 12.72 -26.35 -15.56
C LYS A 63 12.26 -25.99 -14.15
N TYR A 64 13.16 -25.46 -13.31
CA TYR A 64 12.90 -25.18 -11.90
C TYR A 64 12.60 -23.71 -11.60
N ILE A 65 12.87 -22.80 -12.55
CA ILE A 65 12.77 -21.34 -12.34
C ILE A 65 11.37 -20.92 -11.88
N TRP A 66 10.34 -21.61 -12.36
CA TRP A 66 8.94 -21.29 -12.07
C TRP A 66 8.25 -22.30 -11.16
N ASP A 67 9.02 -23.06 -10.36
CA ASP A 67 8.43 -23.87 -9.29
C ASP A 67 7.77 -22.93 -8.27
N ILE A 68 6.48 -23.16 -8.01
CA ILE A 68 5.65 -22.32 -7.13
C ILE A 68 6.16 -22.28 -5.68
N ARG A 69 6.94 -23.28 -5.26
CA ARG A 69 7.59 -23.36 -3.94
C ARG A 69 8.92 -22.61 -3.90
N ARG A 70 9.45 -22.20 -5.06
CA ARG A 70 10.77 -21.59 -5.23
C ARG A 70 10.70 -20.29 -6.05
N PHE A 71 9.78 -19.41 -5.67
CA PHE A 71 9.62 -18.09 -6.28
C PHE A 71 10.89 -17.21 -6.17
N ASP A 72 11.80 -17.56 -5.27
CA ASP A 72 13.12 -16.97 -5.16
C ASP A 72 14.03 -17.24 -6.37
N LEU A 73 13.86 -18.39 -7.05
CA LEU A 73 14.55 -18.70 -8.29
C LEU A 73 14.09 -17.80 -9.43
N ALA A 74 12.77 -17.65 -9.57
CA ALA A 74 12.12 -16.75 -10.53
C ALA A 74 12.58 -15.30 -10.34
N THR A 75 12.56 -14.81 -9.10
CA THR A 75 12.92 -13.42 -8.78
C THR A 75 14.37 -13.11 -9.17
N LYS A 76 15.31 -14.01 -8.85
CA LYS A 76 16.72 -13.87 -9.24
C LYS A 76 16.92 -13.97 -10.76
N TYR A 77 16.20 -14.86 -11.44
CA TYR A 77 16.24 -14.97 -12.90
C TYR A 77 15.73 -13.69 -13.59
N VAL A 78 14.64 -13.11 -13.09
CA VAL A 78 14.10 -11.84 -13.60
C VAL A 78 15.07 -10.69 -13.34
N PHE A 79 15.67 -10.61 -12.14
CA PHE A 79 16.75 -9.64 -11.86
C PHE A 79 17.88 -9.72 -12.89
N LEU A 80 18.39 -10.92 -13.20
CA LEU A 80 19.45 -11.11 -14.19
C LEU A 80 19.01 -10.68 -15.60
N SER A 81 17.76 -10.98 -15.96
CA SER A 81 17.16 -10.61 -17.24
C SER A 81 17.07 -9.10 -17.40
N GLU A 82 16.62 -8.38 -16.38
CA GLU A 82 16.53 -6.91 -16.41
C GLU A 82 17.92 -6.25 -16.33
N ARG A 83 18.84 -6.81 -15.53
CA ARG A 83 20.24 -6.36 -15.48
C ARG A 83 20.89 -6.41 -16.87
N ARG A 84 20.73 -7.51 -17.62
CA ARG A 84 21.33 -7.65 -18.97
C ARG A 84 20.78 -6.63 -19.97
N LYS A 85 19.52 -6.22 -19.83
CA LYS A 85 18.94 -5.18 -20.71
C LYS A 85 19.58 -3.81 -20.47
N ALA A 86 20.19 -3.56 -19.31
CA ALA A 86 20.79 -2.28 -18.92
C ALA A 86 19.81 -1.09 -19.03
N HIS A 87 18.52 -1.36 -18.82
CA HIS A 87 17.40 -0.43 -18.96
C HIS A 87 17.20 0.44 -17.69
N GLY A 88 18.26 1.10 -17.22
CA GLY A 88 18.26 1.90 -15.99
C GLY A 88 18.76 1.14 -14.76
N SER A 89 18.54 1.67 -13.55
CA SER A 89 19.06 1.09 -12.29
C SER A 89 17.99 0.42 -11.43
N TRP A 90 16.71 0.58 -11.77
CA TRP A 90 15.57 0.09 -10.98
C TRP A 90 15.59 -1.44 -10.73
N PHE A 91 16.25 -2.23 -11.58
CA PHE A 91 16.34 -3.68 -11.38
C PHE A 91 17.09 -4.05 -10.09
N HIS A 92 17.97 -3.19 -9.56
CA HIS A 92 18.60 -3.39 -8.25
C HIS A 92 17.57 -3.50 -7.14
N ASP A 93 16.46 -2.76 -7.23
CA ASP A 93 15.39 -2.78 -6.24
C ASP A 93 14.67 -4.13 -6.19
N ILE A 94 14.61 -4.87 -7.31
CA ILE A 94 14.07 -6.24 -7.33
C ILE A 94 14.90 -7.11 -6.40
N TYR A 95 16.23 -7.10 -6.56
CA TYR A 95 17.13 -7.94 -5.77
C TYR A 95 17.21 -7.47 -4.32
N TYR A 96 17.29 -6.16 -4.09
CA TYR A 96 17.33 -5.59 -2.75
C TYR A 96 16.10 -5.98 -1.91
N GLU A 97 14.90 -5.70 -2.41
CA GLU A 97 13.67 -6.03 -1.69
C GLU A 97 13.49 -7.55 -1.53
N HIS A 98 13.98 -8.33 -2.50
CA HIS A 98 13.96 -9.78 -2.41
C HIS A 98 14.86 -10.34 -1.31
N ILE A 99 16.13 -9.92 -1.24
CA ILE A 99 17.05 -10.36 -0.19
C ILE A 99 16.61 -9.85 1.18
N LYS A 100 16.07 -8.62 1.23
CA LYS A 100 15.48 -8.08 2.45
C LYS A 100 14.34 -8.96 2.97
N ALA A 101 13.40 -9.34 2.10
CA ALA A 101 12.30 -10.23 2.49
C ALA A 101 12.81 -11.64 2.85
N PHE A 102 13.77 -12.18 2.09
CA PHE A 102 14.37 -13.49 2.34
C PHE A 102 15.04 -13.58 3.73
N SER A 103 15.75 -12.53 4.14
CA SER A 103 16.50 -12.47 5.40
C SER A 103 15.72 -11.91 6.59
N GLY A 104 14.40 -11.67 6.43
CA GLY A 104 13.59 -11.00 7.46
C GLY A 104 14.04 -9.56 7.77
N GLY A 105 14.73 -8.90 6.84
CA GLY A 105 15.27 -7.55 6.95
C GLY A 105 16.65 -7.45 7.59
N SER A 106 17.24 -8.57 8.03
CA SER A 106 18.55 -8.59 8.69
C SER A 106 19.71 -8.46 7.71
N PHE A 107 19.53 -8.89 6.45
CA PHE A 107 20.60 -9.11 5.48
C PHE A 107 21.73 -10.00 6.01
N LYS A 108 21.38 -10.99 6.84
CA LYS A 108 22.31 -11.97 7.39
C LYS A 108 22.01 -13.38 6.90
N GLU A 109 23.06 -14.15 6.66
CA GLU A 109 22.99 -15.59 6.40
C GLU A 109 23.59 -16.36 7.60
N GLY A 110 23.06 -17.55 7.89
CA GLY A 110 23.40 -18.32 9.09
C GLY A 110 24.85 -18.84 9.16
N ASP A 111 25.65 -18.61 8.12
CA ASP A 111 27.06 -19.00 8.02
C ASP A 111 28.04 -17.90 8.46
N GLY A 112 27.56 -16.68 8.72
CA GLY A 112 28.38 -15.53 9.11
C GLY A 112 29.24 -14.94 7.99
N LEU A 113 29.08 -15.38 6.74
CA LEU A 113 29.85 -14.88 5.58
C LEU A 113 29.16 -13.71 4.88
N LYS A 114 27.85 -13.54 5.08
CA LYS A 114 27.07 -12.41 4.56
C LYS A 114 26.33 -11.76 5.72
N ASP A 115 26.80 -10.58 6.11
CA ASP A 115 26.24 -9.83 7.24
C ASP A 115 25.62 -8.49 6.82
N SER A 116 25.66 -8.17 5.53
CA SER A 116 25.08 -6.97 4.94
C SER A 116 24.55 -7.20 3.53
N PHE A 117 23.68 -6.31 3.04
CA PHE A 117 23.23 -6.34 1.64
C PHE A 117 24.40 -6.23 0.65
N VAL A 118 25.43 -5.47 1.01
CA VAL A 118 26.63 -5.30 0.19
C VAL A 118 27.33 -6.65 0.00
N ASP A 119 27.44 -7.46 1.05
CA ASP A 119 28.02 -8.80 0.95
C ASP A 119 27.20 -9.71 0.03
N PHE A 120 25.87 -9.66 0.13
CA PHE A 120 24.97 -10.40 -0.77
C PHE A 120 25.13 -9.98 -2.23
N LEU A 121 25.28 -8.69 -2.49
CA LEU A 121 25.46 -8.16 -3.84
C LEU A 121 26.84 -8.51 -4.40
N SER A 122 27.91 -8.26 -3.66
CA SER A 122 29.28 -8.55 -4.08
C SER A 122 29.50 -10.05 -4.34
N ASN A 123 28.95 -10.94 -3.49
CA ASN A 123 29.01 -12.38 -3.75
C ASN A 123 28.25 -12.78 -5.01
N LEU A 124 27.09 -12.18 -5.28
CA LEU A 124 26.34 -12.42 -6.50
C LEU A 124 27.11 -11.90 -7.73
N GLU A 125 27.73 -10.73 -7.67
CA GLU A 125 28.55 -10.17 -8.75
C GLU A 125 29.76 -11.05 -9.07
N LEU A 126 30.46 -11.56 -8.05
CA LEU A 126 31.54 -12.53 -8.23
C LEU A 126 31.04 -13.80 -8.94
N LEU A 127 29.85 -14.28 -8.58
CA LEU A 127 29.26 -15.45 -9.21
C LEU A 127 28.83 -15.16 -10.65
N ILE A 128 28.21 -14.00 -10.93
CA ILE A 128 27.89 -13.54 -12.29
C ILE A 128 29.15 -13.53 -13.15
N ASN A 129 30.24 -12.92 -12.67
CA ASN A 129 31.51 -12.84 -13.39
C ASN A 129 32.08 -14.24 -13.73
N LYS A 130 31.91 -15.23 -12.84
CA LYS A 130 32.32 -16.62 -13.09
C LYS A 130 31.52 -17.27 -14.23
N PHE A 131 30.21 -16.99 -14.29
CA PHE A 131 29.35 -17.49 -15.37
C PHE A 131 29.60 -16.74 -16.70
N GLU A 132 29.88 -15.43 -16.68
CA GLU A 132 30.15 -14.62 -17.88
C GLU A 132 31.49 -14.98 -18.54
N LYS A 133 32.56 -15.23 -17.75
CA LYS A 133 33.92 -15.46 -18.25
C LYS A 133 34.25 -16.92 -18.59
N GLU A 134 33.24 -17.78 -18.71
CA GLU A 134 33.35 -19.23 -18.97
C GLU A 134 34.15 -20.08 -17.96
N ASN A 135 34.73 -19.49 -16.91
CA ASN A 135 35.38 -20.19 -15.78
C ASN A 135 34.39 -20.92 -14.83
N PHE A 136 33.20 -21.28 -15.33
CA PHE A 136 32.20 -22.02 -14.59
C PHE A 136 32.54 -23.51 -14.56
N ASN A 137 32.86 -24.04 -13.37
CA ASN A 137 33.14 -25.46 -13.18
C ASN A 137 31.98 -26.16 -12.45
N ASN A 138 31.23 -26.97 -13.21
CA ASN A 138 30.06 -27.72 -12.72
C ASN A 138 30.41 -28.88 -11.77
N ASN A 139 31.71 -29.21 -11.60
CA ASN A 139 32.18 -30.25 -10.69
C ASN A 139 32.56 -29.72 -9.30
N LEU A 140 32.51 -28.40 -9.07
CA LEU A 140 32.88 -27.81 -7.78
C LEU A 140 31.83 -28.05 -6.71
N SER A 141 30.54 -28.01 -7.06
CA SER A 141 29.46 -28.26 -6.11
C SER A 141 28.18 -28.73 -6.82
N TYR A 142 27.43 -29.63 -6.20
CA TYR A 142 26.19 -30.19 -6.71
C TYR A 142 24.97 -29.46 -6.14
N ILE A 143 23.90 -29.39 -6.92
CA ILE A 143 22.62 -28.82 -6.50
C ILE A 143 21.79 -29.91 -5.80
N PRO A 144 21.45 -29.75 -4.52
CA PRO A 144 20.61 -30.72 -3.82
C PRO A 144 19.15 -30.59 -4.26
N ILE A 145 18.51 -31.72 -4.55
CA ILE A 145 17.10 -31.83 -4.95
C ILE A 145 16.39 -32.82 -4.04
N SER A 146 15.19 -32.49 -3.56
CA SER A 146 14.29 -33.45 -2.91
C SER A 146 12.90 -33.32 -3.52
N ASN A 147 12.25 -34.46 -3.82
CA ASN A 147 10.90 -34.50 -4.41
C ASN A 147 10.72 -33.55 -5.62
N GLN A 148 11.73 -33.50 -6.50
CA GLN A 148 11.80 -32.61 -7.67
C GLN A 148 11.89 -31.11 -7.36
N THR A 149 12.12 -30.74 -6.10
CA THR A 149 12.32 -29.36 -5.64
C THR A 149 13.79 -29.11 -5.37
N ILE A 150 14.31 -27.98 -5.86
CA ILE A 150 15.66 -27.52 -5.47
C ILE A 150 15.65 -27.22 -3.97
N ILE A 151 16.64 -27.67 -3.23
CA ILE A 151 16.76 -27.45 -1.78
C ILE A 151 17.62 -26.23 -1.49
N ASP A 152 18.75 -26.10 -2.18
CA ASP A 152 19.73 -25.02 -2.00
C ASP A 152 20.37 -24.63 -3.34
N GLY A 153 21.15 -23.55 -3.36
CA GLY A 153 21.88 -23.07 -4.53
C GLY A 153 21.08 -22.14 -5.42
N SER A 154 20.17 -21.36 -4.84
CA SER A 154 19.21 -20.52 -5.59
C SER A 154 19.88 -19.61 -6.64
N HIS A 155 20.94 -18.89 -6.26
CA HIS A 155 21.68 -18.04 -7.19
C HIS A 155 22.33 -18.84 -8.33
N ARG A 156 22.91 -20.00 -8.03
CA ARG A 156 23.56 -20.86 -9.04
C ARG A 156 22.54 -21.42 -10.03
N VAL A 157 21.38 -21.87 -9.55
CA VAL A 157 20.28 -22.37 -10.38
C VAL A 157 19.77 -21.26 -11.30
N SER A 158 19.46 -20.07 -10.77
CA SER A 158 18.98 -18.95 -11.57
C SER A 158 20.01 -18.45 -12.59
N LEU A 159 21.29 -18.39 -12.23
CA LEU A 159 22.38 -18.02 -13.15
C LEU A 159 22.58 -19.06 -14.25
N ALA A 160 22.60 -20.34 -13.90
CA ALA A 160 22.77 -21.40 -14.88
C ALA A 160 21.59 -21.46 -15.85
N ALA A 161 20.36 -21.26 -15.38
CA ALA A 161 19.21 -21.11 -16.28
C ALA A 161 19.37 -19.91 -17.22
N PHE A 162 19.80 -18.76 -16.69
CA PHE A 162 19.97 -17.52 -17.46
C PHE A 162 21.05 -17.64 -18.55
N TYR A 163 22.18 -18.26 -18.23
CA TYR A 163 23.30 -18.51 -19.15
C TYR A 163 23.17 -19.84 -19.92
N GLN A 164 22.04 -20.53 -19.81
CA GLN A 164 21.75 -21.81 -20.47
C GLN A 164 22.83 -22.88 -20.23
N LYS A 165 23.32 -22.95 -18.99
CA LYS A 165 24.29 -23.96 -18.53
C LYS A 165 23.56 -25.07 -17.78
N LYS A 166 23.98 -26.32 -17.99
CA LYS A 166 23.53 -27.45 -17.18
C LYS A 166 24.19 -27.44 -15.81
N LEU A 167 23.52 -28.00 -14.80
CA LEU A 167 24.07 -28.19 -13.45
C LEU A 167 24.11 -29.67 -13.08
N LYS A 168 25.13 -30.08 -12.31
CA LYS A 168 25.11 -31.37 -11.63
C LYS A 168 24.25 -31.26 -10.37
N ALA A 169 23.33 -32.20 -10.20
CA ALA A 169 22.44 -32.29 -9.06
C ALA A 169 22.60 -33.62 -8.34
N ILE A 170 22.16 -33.65 -7.09
CA ILE A 170 22.11 -34.86 -6.26
C ILE A 170 20.76 -34.96 -5.57
N THR A 171 20.19 -36.16 -5.53
CA THR A 171 18.94 -36.41 -4.80
C THR A 171 19.22 -36.56 -3.31
N LEU A 172 18.52 -35.77 -2.49
CA LEU A 172 18.52 -35.90 -1.04
C LEU A 172 17.15 -36.41 -0.60
N ASN A 173 17.14 -37.59 0.02
CA ASN A 173 15.93 -38.15 0.60
C ASN A 173 15.71 -37.53 1.99
N SER A 174 14.45 -37.51 2.44
CA SER A 174 14.09 -37.14 3.82
C SER A 174 14.34 -35.67 4.21
N ILE A 175 14.57 -34.77 3.25
CA ILE A 175 14.58 -33.32 3.49
C ILE A 175 13.19 -32.73 3.17
N PRO A 176 12.56 -31.97 4.10
CA PRO A 176 11.34 -31.23 3.80
C PRO A 176 11.53 -30.26 2.64
N GLU A 177 10.53 -30.19 1.76
CA GLU A 177 10.58 -29.25 0.64
C GLU A 177 10.59 -27.80 1.15
N PRO A 178 11.52 -26.95 0.68
CA PRO A 178 11.52 -25.54 1.06
C PRO A 178 10.26 -24.85 0.53
N ASN A 179 9.71 -23.93 1.31
CA ASN A 179 8.60 -23.08 0.90
C ASN A 179 9.03 -21.61 0.81
N TYR A 180 9.67 -21.27 -0.29
CA TYR A 180 9.98 -19.89 -0.71
C TYR A 180 9.01 -19.46 -1.81
N SER A 181 7.69 -19.65 -1.58
CA SER A 181 6.65 -19.22 -2.52
C SER A 181 6.50 -17.70 -2.57
N TYR A 182 5.72 -17.18 -3.53
CA TYR A 182 5.39 -15.76 -3.53
C TYR A 182 4.60 -15.34 -2.27
N GLN A 183 3.85 -16.25 -1.62
CA GLN A 183 3.17 -15.96 -0.36
C GLN A 183 4.18 -15.76 0.77
N PHE A 184 5.21 -16.62 0.86
CA PHE A 184 6.31 -16.45 1.80
C PHE A 184 6.93 -15.04 1.67
N PHE A 185 7.23 -14.59 0.44
CA PHE A 185 7.77 -13.26 0.22
C PHE A 185 6.79 -12.14 0.55
N ARG A 186 5.51 -12.31 0.24
CA ARG A 186 4.44 -11.37 0.61
C ARG A 186 4.32 -11.23 2.13
N GLU A 187 4.32 -12.33 2.87
CA GLU A 187 4.27 -12.36 4.34
C GLU A 187 5.52 -11.72 4.97
N ASN A 188 6.67 -11.89 4.32
CA ASN A 188 7.92 -11.21 4.66
C ASN A 188 8.06 -9.80 4.06
N GLN A 189 6.95 -9.20 3.64
CA GLN A 189 6.84 -7.78 3.25
C GLN A 189 7.63 -7.39 2.00
N GLN A 190 7.90 -8.35 1.11
CA GLN A 190 8.32 -8.03 -0.25
C GLN A 190 7.22 -7.17 -0.92
N PRO A 191 7.53 -5.99 -1.47
CA PRO A 191 6.54 -5.13 -2.10
C PRO A 191 5.77 -5.85 -3.22
N SER A 192 4.46 -5.54 -3.33
CA SER A 192 3.58 -6.15 -4.35
C SER A 192 4.13 -6.02 -5.75
N TRP A 193 4.69 -4.86 -6.11
CA TRP A 193 5.24 -4.60 -7.44
C TRP A 193 6.36 -5.57 -7.84
N VAL A 194 7.16 -6.08 -6.90
CA VAL A 194 8.20 -7.08 -7.18
C VAL A 194 7.54 -8.41 -7.54
N ASN A 195 6.62 -8.89 -6.70
CA ASN A 195 5.90 -10.13 -6.92
C ASN A 195 5.12 -10.09 -8.24
N ASP A 196 4.40 -9.00 -8.46
CA ASP A 196 3.57 -8.79 -9.64
C ASP A 196 4.42 -8.72 -10.92
N TYR A 197 5.54 -7.98 -10.89
CA TYR A 197 6.41 -7.86 -12.06
C TYR A 197 7.12 -9.19 -12.38
N VAL A 198 7.63 -9.91 -11.37
CA VAL A 198 8.25 -11.22 -11.55
C VAL A 198 7.23 -12.20 -12.13
N TYR A 199 6.01 -12.23 -11.58
CA TYR A 199 4.97 -13.10 -12.08
C TYR A 199 4.44 -12.68 -13.47
N LEU A 200 4.47 -11.39 -13.81
CA LEU A 200 4.16 -10.93 -15.16
C LEU A 200 5.14 -11.50 -16.21
N GLN A 201 6.42 -11.69 -15.85
CA GLN A 201 7.37 -12.38 -16.73
C GLN A 201 7.00 -13.85 -16.95
N ARG A 202 6.51 -14.55 -15.92
CA ARG A 202 5.95 -15.91 -16.03
C ARG A 202 4.80 -15.96 -17.01
N VAL A 203 3.84 -15.04 -16.85
CA VAL A 203 2.69 -14.92 -17.75
C VAL A 203 3.16 -14.70 -19.18
N ASN A 204 4.11 -13.79 -19.42
CA ASN A 204 4.59 -13.47 -20.76
C ASN A 204 5.34 -14.62 -21.46
N SER A 205 5.83 -15.61 -20.72
CA SER A 205 6.56 -16.76 -21.27
C SER A 205 5.75 -18.07 -21.32
N ASN A 206 4.53 -18.10 -20.78
CA ASN A 206 3.78 -19.36 -20.65
C ASN A 206 2.33 -19.25 -21.19
N PRO A 207 2.05 -19.83 -22.38
CA PRO A 207 0.72 -19.78 -22.99
C PRO A 207 -0.34 -20.64 -22.29
N ASN A 208 0.03 -21.48 -21.33
CA ASN A 208 -0.87 -22.37 -20.60
C ASN A 208 -1.47 -21.72 -19.34
N ILE A 209 -1.11 -20.47 -19.05
CA ILE A 209 -1.67 -19.73 -17.91
C ILE A 209 -3.01 -19.11 -18.29
N ARG A 210 -3.98 -19.23 -17.39
CA ARG A 210 -5.32 -18.63 -17.47
C ARG A 210 -5.64 -17.90 -16.18
N ILE A 211 -6.59 -16.98 -16.27
CA ILE A 211 -7.00 -16.12 -15.18
C ILE A 211 -8.44 -16.46 -14.82
N ILE A 212 -8.68 -16.76 -13.56
CA ILE A 212 -10.00 -16.91 -12.97
C ILE A 212 -10.30 -15.67 -12.14
N HIS A 213 -11.37 -14.99 -12.52
CA HIS A 213 -11.80 -13.72 -11.95
C HIS A 213 -13.05 -13.95 -11.13
N ILE A 214 -12.94 -13.84 -9.82
CA ILE A 214 -14.10 -13.92 -8.95
C ILE A 214 -14.60 -12.51 -8.65
N ASN A 215 -15.76 -12.19 -9.20
CA ASN A 215 -16.32 -10.84 -9.16
C ASN A 215 -16.72 -10.44 -7.73
N PRO A 216 -16.69 -9.14 -7.38
CA PRO A 216 -16.95 -8.67 -6.02
C PRO A 216 -18.28 -9.11 -5.38
N LYS A 217 -19.32 -9.41 -6.17
CA LYS A 217 -20.62 -9.88 -5.67
C LYS A 217 -20.69 -11.41 -5.49
N ALA A 218 -19.74 -12.17 -6.02
CA ALA A 218 -19.74 -13.63 -5.94
C ALA A 218 -19.64 -14.11 -4.49
N ASN A 219 -20.56 -14.99 -4.10
CA ASN A 219 -20.66 -15.51 -2.74
C ASN A 219 -19.92 -16.84 -2.58
N ILE A 220 -18.62 -16.83 -2.81
CA ILE A 220 -17.73 -17.99 -2.64
C ILE A 220 -16.44 -17.56 -1.97
N THR A 221 -15.89 -18.34 -1.04
CA THR A 221 -14.62 -18.04 -0.36
C THR A 221 -13.42 -18.44 -1.23
N ASP A 222 -12.22 -17.96 -0.89
CA ASP A 222 -10.99 -18.41 -1.58
C ASP A 222 -10.78 -19.91 -1.38
N ALA A 223 -11.01 -20.43 -0.17
CA ALA A 223 -10.96 -21.86 0.12
C ALA A 223 -11.88 -22.66 -0.80
N GLY A 224 -13.14 -22.24 -0.96
CA GLY A 224 -14.07 -22.91 -1.86
C GLY A 224 -13.64 -22.88 -3.33
N VAL A 225 -13.02 -21.79 -3.80
CA VAL A 225 -12.43 -21.74 -5.14
C VAL A 225 -11.27 -22.73 -5.24
N LEU A 226 -10.35 -22.72 -4.28
CA LEU A 226 -9.18 -23.60 -4.27
C LEU A 226 -9.56 -25.09 -4.23
N GLU A 227 -10.62 -25.46 -3.52
CA GLU A 227 -11.16 -26.83 -3.51
C GLU A 227 -11.63 -27.27 -4.89
N ILE A 228 -12.36 -26.42 -5.63
CA ILE A 228 -12.81 -26.70 -6.99
C ILE A 228 -11.60 -26.86 -7.92
N LEU A 229 -10.62 -25.96 -7.84
CA LEU A 229 -9.41 -26.02 -8.67
C LEU A 229 -8.62 -27.30 -8.40
N LYS A 230 -8.48 -27.68 -7.13
CA LYS A 230 -7.84 -28.93 -6.72
C LYS A 230 -8.58 -30.17 -7.26
N LYS A 231 -9.92 -30.20 -7.16
CA LYS A 231 -10.76 -31.27 -7.70
C LYS A 231 -10.52 -31.49 -9.20
N HIS A 232 -10.22 -30.42 -9.94
CA HIS A 232 -9.96 -30.43 -11.38
C HIS A 232 -8.48 -30.44 -11.74
N ASN A 233 -7.59 -30.86 -10.82
CA ASN A 233 -6.14 -30.93 -11.03
C ASN A 233 -5.53 -29.63 -11.62
N THR A 234 -6.07 -28.48 -11.21
CA THR A 234 -5.67 -27.17 -11.70
C THR A 234 -4.73 -26.51 -10.70
N ILE A 235 -3.51 -26.23 -11.14
CA ILE A 235 -2.47 -25.65 -10.28
C ILE A 235 -2.67 -24.14 -10.20
N VAL A 236 -2.70 -23.60 -8.98
CA VAL A 236 -2.72 -22.15 -8.73
C VAL A 236 -1.29 -21.66 -8.54
N GLU A 237 -0.81 -20.81 -9.45
CA GLU A 237 0.55 -20.27 -9.39
C GLU A 237 0.62 -18.92 -8.66
N TYR A 238 -0.41 -18.07 -8.78
CA TYR A 238 -0.42 -16.73 -8.18
C TYR A 238 -1.84 -16.22 -7.90
N THR A 239 -2.04 -15.46 -6.83
CA THR A 239 -3.33 -14.81 -6.55
C THR A 239 -3.17 -13.34 -6.19
N LYS A 240 -4.15 -12.53 -6.58
CA LYS A 240 -4.19 -11.10 -6.28
C LYS A 240 -5.61 -10.63 -5.95
N GLU A 241 -5.72 -9.81 -4.92
CA GLU A 241 -6.95 -9.11 -4.57
C GLU A 241 -6.87 -7.65 -5.04
N ILE A 242 -7.90 -7.17 -5.74
CA ILE A 242 -7.92 -5.87 -6.40
C ILE A 242 -9.14 -5.07 -5.97
N THR A 243 -8.90 -3.92 -5.34
CA THR A 243 -9.95 -2.97 -4.95
C THR A 243 -10.29 -2.03 -6.10
N LEU A 244 -11.54 -2.08 -6.57
CA LEU A 244 -12.03 -1.26 -7.68
C LEU A 244 -13.29 -0.47 -7.30
N LYS A 245 -13.33 0.80 -7.67
CA LYS A 245 -14.57 1.58 -7.73
C LYS A 245 -15.51 0.96 -8.76
N LYS A 246 -16.82 1.16 -8.60
CA LYS A 246 -17.82 0.69 -9.58
C LYS A 246 -17.52 1.18 -11.00
N THR A 247 -17.02 2.41 -11.15
CA THR A 247 -16.62 2.97 -12.45
C THR A 247 -15.44 2.21 -13.06
N ALA A 248 -14.38 1.95 -12.28
CA ALA A 248 -13.22 1.19 -12.70
C ALA A 248 -13.60 -0.25 -13.10
N PHE A 249 -14.48 -0.89 -12.32
CA PHE A 249 -14.95 -2.25 -12.61
C PHE A 249 -15.69 -2.36 -13.96
N ARG A 250 -16.38 -1.30 -14.42
CA ARG A 250 -17.00 -1.27 -15.75
C ARG A 250 -15.95 -1.40 -16.87
N PHE A 251 -14.79 -0.76 -16.72
CA PHE A 251 -13.70 -0.89 -17.70
C PHE A 251 -13.08 -2.28 -17.68
N ILE A 252 -12.99 -2.91 -16.52
CA ILE A 252 -12.55 -4.31 -16.42
C ILE A 252 -13.52 -5.25 -17.15
N VAL A 253 -14.84 -5.09 -16.95
CA VAL A 253 -15.86 -5.86 -17.70
C VAL A 253 -15.75 -5.59 -19.21
N ARG A 254 -15.44 -4.35 -19.62
CA ARG A 254 -15.16 -4.03 -21.03
C ARG A 254 -13.99 -4.85 -21.56
N GLU A 255 -12.91 -4.99 -20.79
CA GLU A 255 -11.71 -5.73 -21.21
C GLU A 255 -11.92 -7.25 -21.28
N TYR A 256 -12.78 -7.80 -20.41
CA TYR A 256 -13.19 -9.21 -20.45
C TYR A 256 -13.92 -9.55 -21.74
N TYR A 257 -14.87 -8.70 -22.12
CA TYR A 257 -15.82 -8.96 -23.19
C TYR A 257 -15.59 -8.08 -24.42
N LYS A 258 -14.38 -7.55 -24.61
CA LYS A 258 -14.10 -6.52 -25.63
C LYS A 258 -14.47 -6.92 -27.08
N ASN A 259 -14.58 -8.22 -27.34
CA ASN A 259 -14.90 -8.80 -28.65
C ASN A 259 -16.39 -9.17 -28.79
N GLU A 260 -17.17 -9.03 -27.72
CA GLU A 260 -18.58 -9.42 -27.68
C GLU A 260 -19.50 -8.29 -28.16
N ARG A 261 -20.45 -8.61 -29.05
CA ARG A 261 -21.36 -7.60 -29.63
C ARG A 261 -22.29 -6.96 -28.60
N TRP A 262 -22.71 -7.71 -27.57
CA TRP A 262 -23.72 -7.28 -26.60
C TRP A 262 -23.24 -6.17 -25.67
N ILE A 263 -21.92 -5.97 -25.53
CA ILE A 263 -21.37 -4.92 -24.65
C ILE A 263 -21.77 -3.51 -25.13
N GLY A 264 -22.07 -3.38 -26.42
CA GLY A 264 -22.35 -2.14 -27.10
C GLY A 264 -21.09 -1.41 -27.57
N ASP A 265 -21.27 -0.18 -28.00
CA ASP A 265 -20.19 0.68 -28.51
C ASP A 265 -20.42 2.13 -28.07
N TYR A 266 -19.70 3.07 -28.69
CA TYR A 266 -19.85 4.49 -28.40
C TYR A 266 -21.25 5.04 -28.72
N SER A 267 -21.94 4.51 -29.72
CA SER A 267 -23.27 4.97 -30.14
C SER A 267 -24.33 4.72 -29.06
N ASN A 268 -24.19 3.62 -28.31
CA ASN A 268 -25.10 3.27 -27.22
C ASN A 268 -24.47 3.39 -25.82
N LYS A 269 -23.30 4.05 -25.71
CA LYS A 269 -22.55 4.27 -24.46
C LYS A 269 -22.23 2.98 -23.70
N PHE A 270 -21.97 1.89 -24.42
CA PHE A 270 -21.68 0.56 -23.85
C PHE A 270 -22.74 0.11 -22.83
N ALA A 271 -24.03 0.23 -23.19
CA ALA A 271 -25.15 -0.04 -22.28
C ALA A 271 -25.08 -1.43 -21.63
N GLY A 272 -24.66 -2.47 -22.37
CA GLY A 272 -24.53 -3.85 -21.89
C GLY A 272 -23.57 -3.96 -20.69
N ILE A 273 -22.44 -3.26 -20.74
CA ILE A 273 -21.42 -3.25 -19.68
C ILE A 273 -21.99 -2.72 -18.37
N THR A 274 -22.84 -1.69 -18.45
CA THR A 274 -23.38 -1.02 -17.26
C THR A 274 -24.27 -1.95 -16.44
N ASN A 275 -25.10 -2.74 -17.13
CA ASN A 275 -25.94 -3.75 -16.49
C ASN A 275 -25.08 -4.85 -15.86
N HIS A 276 -24.18 -5.45 -16.64
CA HIS A 276 -23.33 -6.54 -16.17
C HIS A 276 -22.46 -6.11 -14.96
N ALA A 277 -21.80 -4.96 -15.04
CA ALA A 277 -21.00 -4.43 -13.95
C ALA A 277 -21.83 -4.16 -12.68
N THR A 278 -23.08 -3.73 -12.82
CA THR A 278 -23.98 -3.52 -11.67
C THR A 278 -24.35 -4.83 -10.99
N GLN A 279 -24.53 -5.90 -11.77
CA GLN A 279 -24.88 -7.22 -11.23
C GLN A 279 -23.66 -7.99 -10.69
N SER A 280 -22.44 -7.68 -11.14
CA SER A 280 -21.20 -8.32 -10.70
C SER A 280 -20.48 -7.60 -9.55
N TRP A 281 -20.76 -6.31 -9.32
CA TRP A 281 -20.01 -5.49 -8.36
C TRP A 281 -20.75 -5.31 -7.02
N LYS A 282 -19.99 -5.29 -5.91
CA LYS A 282 -20.47 -5.02 -4.56
C LYS A 282 -19.51 -4.06 -3.86
N ARG A 283 -20.06 -3.05 -3.18
CA ARG A 283 -19.28 -2.03 -2.47
C ARG A 283 -18.43 -2.68 -1.37
N ARG A 284 -17.17 -2.23 -1.21
CA ARG A 284 -16.18 -2.74 -0.23
C ARG A 284 -15.81 -4.23 -0.40
N LYS A 285 -16.14 -4.85 -1.54
CA LYS A 285 -15.64 -6.16 -1.92
C LYS A 285 -14.68 -6.01 -3.09
N SER A 286 -13.62 -6.81 -3.07
CA SER A 286 -12.57 -6.78 -4.08
C SER A 286 -12.84 -7.78 -5.20
N LEU A 287 -12.26 -7.51 -6.37
CA LEU A 287 -12.10 -8.50 -7.42
C LEU A 287 -10.96 -9.43 -6.99
N ARG A 288 -11.18 -10.74 -7.01
CA ARG A 288 -10.13 -11.72 -6.71
C ARG A 288 -9.69 -12.40 -8.00
N VAL A 289 -8.38 -12.48 -8.19
CA VAL A 289 -7.75 -12.94 -9.42
C VAL A 289 -6.87 -14.13 -9.09
N PHE A 290 -7.11 -15.26 -9.75
CA PHE A 290 -6.33 -16.48 -9.61
C PHE A 290 -5.68 -16.79 -10.95
N TYR A 291 -4.35 -16.87 -10.95
CA TYR A 291 -3.58 -17.34 -12.08
C TYR A 291 -3.36 -18.82 -11.96
N VAL A 292 -3.83 -19.56 -12.95
CA VAL A 292 -3.84 -21.02 -12.95
C VAL A 292 -3.10 -21.57 -14.16
N LEU A 293 -2.37 -22.66 -13.95
CA LEU A 293 -1.79 -23.45 -15.02
C LEU A 293 -2.81 -24.54 -15.40
N GLN A 294 -3.57 -24.28 -16.46
CA GLN A 294 -4.57 -25.20 -16.99
C GLN A 294 -4.74 -24.94 -18.48
N PRO A 295 -4.15 -25.78 -19.35
CA PRO A 295 -4.28 -25.63 -20.79
C PRO A 295 -5.64 -26.10 -21.33
N ASP A 296 -6.37 -26.96 -20.58
CA ASP A 296 -7.63 -27.55 -21.04
C ASP A 296 -8.83 -26.60 -20.81
N LEU A 297 -9.41 -26.11 -21.92
CA LEU A 297 -10.57 -25.22 -21.90
C LEU A 297 -11.86 -25.92 -21.42
N GLU A 298 -12.01 -27.23 -21.63
CA GLU A 298 -13.17 -27.97 -21.14
C GLU A 298 -13.15 -28.05 -19.60
N VAL A 299 -11.98 -28.29 -19.02
CA VAL A 299 -11.78 -28.27 -17.56
C VAL A 299 -12.11 -26.88 -17.00
N LEU A 300 -11.63 -25.81 -17.63
CA LEU A 300 -11.94 -24.44 -17.23
C LEU A 300 -13.44 -24.13 -17.32
N ASN A 301 -14.13 -24.63 -18.34
CA ASN A 301 -15.59 -24.49 -18.46
C ASN A 301 -16.34 -25.23 -17.35
N LYS A 302 -15.88 -26.42 -16.93
CA LYS A 302 -16.43 -27.15 -15.78
C LYS A 302 -16.23 -26.37 -14.48
N ILE A 303 -15.01 -25.87 -14.22
CA ILE A 303 -14.70 -25.02 -13.07
C ILE A 303 -15.60 -23.78 -13.03
N LYS A 304 -15.74 -23.08 -14.17
CA LYS A 304 -16.60 -21.90 -14.32
C LYS A 304 -18.05 -22.22 -13.95
N SER A 305 -18.54 -23.40 -14.37
CA SER A 305 -19.92 -23.84 -14.13
C SER A 305 -20.15 -24.18 -12.66
N GLU A 306 -19.22 -24.87 -12.00
CA GLU A 306 -19.31 -25.19 -10.56
C GLU A 306 -19.30 -23.93 -9.69
N ILE A 307 -18.42 -22.96 -9.99
CA ILE A 307 -18.40 -21.67 -9.27
C ILE A 307 -19.72 -20.92 -9.44
N ARG A 308 -20.29 -20.92 -10.66
CA ARG A 308 -21.59 -20.28 -10.95
C ARG A 308 -22.73 -20.90 -10.17
N GLN A 309 -22.76 -22.23 -10.06
CA GLN A 309 -23.76 -22.96 -9.31
C GLN A 309 -23.72 -22.61 -7.82
N ILE A 310 -22.52 -22.52 -7.23
CA ILE A 310 -22.36 -22.16 -5.81
C ILE A 310 -22.78 -20.72 -5.55
N CYS A 311 -22.44 -19.80 -6.45
CA CYS A 311 -22.71 -18.37 -6.24
C CYS A 311 -24.17 -17.97 -6.48
N ASP A 312 -24.93 -18.76 -7.24
CA ASP A 312 -26.33 -18.54 -7.61
C ASP A 312 -26.65 -17.14 -8.19
N ILE A 313 -25.69 -16.58 -8.94
CA ILE A 313 -25.85 -15.30 -9.68
C ILE A 313 -25.39 -15.42 -11.13
N GLY A 314 -25.31 -16.66 -11.64
CA GLY A 314 -24.98 -16.98 -13.03
C GLY A 314 -23.68 -16.31 -13.52
N ASN A 315 -23.73 -15.73 -14.73
CA ASN A 315 -22.60 -15.10 -15.41
C ASN A 315 -21.94 -13.95 -14.63
N PHE A 316 -22.59 -13.42 -13.59
CA PHE A 316 -22.08 -12.30 -12.82
C PHE A 316 -21.09 -12.69 -11.72
N SER A 317 -20.93 -13.99 -11.43
CA SER A 317 -20.04 -14.52 -10.38
C SER A 317 -18.58 -14.62 -10.79
N VAL A 318 -18.31 -15.22 -11.95
CA VAL A 318 -16.96 -15.55 -12.40
C VAL A 318 -16.76 -15.28 -13.89
N HIS A 319 -15.59 -14.78 -14.24
CA HIS A 319 -15.06 -14.74 -15.60
C HIS A 319 -13.77 -15.58 -15.66
N ILE A 320 -13.58 -16.32 -16.74
CA ILE A 320 -12.33 -17.01 -17.07
C ILE A 320 -12.05 -16.64 -18.52
N ASN A 321 -10.83 -16.17 -18.80
CA ASN A 321 -10.43 -15.78 -20.14
C ASN A 321 -10.11 -17.02 -21.00
N ASP A 322 -10.34 -16.91 -22.30
CA ASP A 322 -10.26 -18.08 -23.19
C ASP A 322 -8.89 -18.17 -23.86
N THR A 323 -8.30 -17.01 -24.18
CA THR A 323 -7.07 -16.93 -24.98
C THR A 323 -5.86 -16.44 -24.21
N TYR A 324 -4.66 -16.83 -24.66
CA TYR A 324 -3.40 -16.33 -24.10
C TYR A 324 -3.22 -14.81 -24.29
N SER A 325 -3.70 -14.26 -25.40
CA SER A 325 -3.64 -12.81 -25.65
C SER A 325 -4.50 -12.01 -24.65
N GLU A 326 -5.62 -12.58 -24.20
CA GLU A 326 -6.41 -12.05 -23.09
C GLU A 326 -5.68 -12.19 -21.76
N THR A 327 -5.06 -13.34 -21.47
CA THR A 327 -4.23 -13.53 -20.26
C THR A 327 -3.20 -12.42 -20.15
N ARG A 328 -2.42 -12.17 -21.21
CA ARG A 328 -1.37 -11.13 -21.20
C ARG A 328 -1.94 -9.73 -21.00
N ARG A 329 -2.97 -9.37 -21.78
CA ARG A 329 -3.58 -8.03 -21.71
C ARG A 329 -4.17 -7.74 -20.32
N LEU A 330 -4.85 -8.71 -19.72
CA LEU A 330 -5.43 -8.57 -18.38
C LEU A 330 -4.33 -8.53 -17.31
N SER A 331 -3.22 -9.24 -17.52
CA SER A 331 -2.08 -9.24 -16.60
C SER A 331 -1.31 -7.92 -16.60
N ASP A 332 -1.18 -7.26 -17.76
CA ASP A 332 -0.64 -5.89 -17.82
C ASP A 332 -1.46 -4.91 -16.95
N ILE A 333 -2.76 -5.18 -16.75
CA ILE A 333 -3.63 -4.38 -15.89
C ILE A 333 -3.52 -4.82 -14.42
N PHE A 334 -3.63 -6.12 -14.15
CA PHE A 334 -3.74 -6.61 -12.77
C PHE A 334 -2.41 -6.68 -12.04
N LEU A 335 -1.31 -6.96 -12.74
CA LEU A 335 0.03 -7.07 -12.18
C LEU A 335 0.79 -5.72 -12.26
N ASN A 336 0.06 -4.61 -12.36
CA ASN A 336 0.60 -3.26 -12.27
C ASN A 336 -0.36 -2.36 -11.48
N ASP A 337 0.05 -1.96 -10.28
CA ASP A 337 -0.79 -1.15 -9.38
C ASP A 337 -1.08 0.26 -9.96
N ASN A 338 -0.25 0.79 -10.84
CA ASN A 338 -0.53 2.04 -11.54
C ASN A 338 -1.69 1.90 -12.53
N CYS A 339 -1.88 0.73 -13.15
CA CYS A 339 -3.05 0.47 -13.99
C CYS A 339 -4.35 0.47 -13.16
N ILE A 340 -4.30 -0.13 -11.96
CA ILE A 340 -5.43 -0.14 -11.02
C ILE A 340 -5.73 1.26 -10.51
N ASP A 341 -4.69 2.03 -10.15
CA ASP A 341 -4.83 3.44 -9.76
C ASP A 341 -5.44 4.27 -10.88
N PHE A 342 -4.93 4.13 -12.10
CA PHE A 342 -5.46 4.76 -13.30
C PHE A 342 -6.96 4.49 -13.48
N LEU A 343 -7.38 3.22 -13.48
CA LEU A 343 -8.78 2.83 -13.64
C LEU A 343 -9.69 3.42 -12.56
N ASN A 344 -9.21 3.47 -11.31
CA ASN A 344 -9.92 4.07 -10.18
C ASN A 344 -10.02 5.60 -10.26
N HIS A 345 -9.24 6.24 -11.13
CA HIS A 345 -9.27 7.68 -11.36
C HIS A 345 -10.10 8.10 -12.57
N ILE A 346 -10.50 7.18 -13.45
CA ILE A 346 -11.35 7.51 -14.60
C ILE A 346 -12.71 8.06 -14.14
N LEU A 347 -13.08 9.21 -14.69
CA LEU A 347 -14.34 9.87 -14.39
C LEU A 347 -15.53 9.23 -15.12
N PRO A 348 -16.73 9.20 -14.50
CA PRO A 348 -17.90 8.47 -15.01
C PRO A 348 -18.36 8.87 -16.43
N ASN A 349 -18.14 10.14 -16.81
CA ASN A 349 -18.63 10.72 -18.06
C ASN A 349 -17.53 10.82 -19.14
N ASN A 350 -16.36 10.21 -18.92
CA ASN A 350 -15.29 10.32 -19.89
C ASN A 350 -15.57 9.46 -21.13
N THR A 351 -15.67 10.10 -22.29
CA THR A 351 -15.83 9.45 -23.59
C THR A 351 -14.53 9.63 -24.37
N PHE A 352 -13.66 8.62 -24.33
CA PHE A 352 -12.32 8.61 -24.93
C PHE A 352 -12.26 8.70 -26.46
N TRP A 353 -13.32 9.11 -27.15
CA TRP A 353 -13.47 8.87 -28.58
C TRP A 353 -12.31 9.40 -29.45
N ASN A 354 -11.88 10.65 -29.24
CA ASN A 354 -10.73 11.21 -29.96
C ASN A 354 -9.44 10.45 -29.66
N PHE A 355 -9.29 10.00 -28.43
CA PHE A 355 -8.12 9.29 -27.97
C PHE A 355 -8.08 7.85 -28.47
N ASP A 356 -9.20 7.13 -28.45
CA ASP A 356 -9.32 5.79 -29.03
C ASP A 356 -9.07 5.82 -30.53
N LYS A 357 -9.53 6.87 -31.23
CA LYS A 357 -9.18 7.09 -32.65
C LYS A 357 -7.68 7.28 -32.84
N PHE A 358 -7.05 8.11 -32.03
CA PHE A 358 -5.60 8.33 -32.06
C PHE A 358 -4.84 7.02 -31.81
N LEU A 359 -5.17 6.28 -30.76
CA LEU A 359 -4.55 4.98 -30.47
C LEU A 359 -4.76 3.97 -31.59
N LYS A 360 -5.94 3.97 -32.23
CA LYS A 360 -6.21 3.11 -33.39
C LYS A 360 -5.34 3.51 -34.59
N SER A 361 -5.13 4.80 -34.83
CA SER A 361 -4.21 5.30 -35.86
C SER A 361 -2.78 4.87 -35.59
N LEU A 362 -2.34 4.99 -34.33
CA LEU A 362 -1.01 4.54 -33.92
C LEU A 362 -0.81 3.04 -34.11
N LYS A 363 -1.83 2.19 -33.90
CA LYS A 363 -1.69 0.73 -34.11
C LYS A 363 -1.34 0.34 -35.53
N ASN A 364 -1.63 1.20 -36.51
CA ASN A 364 -1.24 0.99 -37.90
C ASN A 364 0.24 1.35 -38.17
N THR A 365 0.88 2.04 -37.23
CA THR A 365 2.23 2.61 -37.37
C THR A 365 3.22 2.03 -36.37
N LEU A 366 2.79 1.81 -35.14
CA LEU A 366 3.56 1.27 -34.03
C LEU A 366 2.87 0.02 -33.49
N PRO A 367 3.66 -1.03 -33.19
CA PRO A 367 3.11 -2.20 -32.52
C PRO A 367 2.73 -1.84 -31.07
N ASP A 368 1.65 -2.43 -30.57
CA ASP A 368 1.07 -2.14 -29.26
C ASP A 368 1.78 -2.89 -28.10
N ASN A 369 3.06 -3.22 -28.29
CA ASN A 369 3.95 -3.87 -27.34
C ASN A 369 5.35 -3.20 -27.29
N ASP A 370 5.43 -1.97 -27.82
CA ASP A 370 6.67 -1.22 -27.90
C ASP A 370 7.10 -0.71 -26.51
N GLU A 371 8.15 -1.32 -25.96
CA GLU A 371 8.67 -0.97 -24.64
C GLU A 371 9.59 0.26 -24.67
N ASP A 372 9.96 0.77 -25.85
CA ASP A 372 10.94 1.84 -25.97
C ASP A 372 10.29 3.23 -26.04
N PHE A 373 8.99 3.28 -25.75
CA PHE A 373 8.13 4.42 -25.94
C PHE A 373 7.12 4.57 -24.78
N ILE A 374 6.86 5.80 -24.33
CA ILE A 374 5.85 6.13 -23.32
C ILE A 374 5.20 7.49 -23.59
N PHE A 375 3.88 7.55 -23.45
CA PHE A 375 3.12 8.81 -23.49
C PHE A 375 3.19 9.55 -22.16
N VAL A 376 3.47 10.85 -22.21
CA VAL A 376 3.67 11.70 -21.03
C VAL A 376 2.84 12.99 -21.09
N GLY A 377 3.21 13.96 -20.25
CA GLY A 377 2.60 15.28 -20.26
C GLY A 377 1.14 15.27 -19.80
N SER A 378 0.26 15.76 -20.67
CA SER A 378 -1.17 15.94 -20.34
C SER A 378 -2.03 14.71 -20.66
N LEU A 379 -1.49 13.76 -21.42
CA LEU A 379 -2.21 12.59 -21.90
C LEU A 379 -2.76 11.69 -20.79
N PRO A 380 -2.00 11.35 -19.73
CA PRO A 380 -2.56 10.56 -18.63
C PRO A 380 -3.76 11.24 -17.95
N LEU A 381 -3.82 12.58 -17.93
CA LEU A 381 -4.93 13.33 -17.36
C LEU A 381 -6.15 13.35 -18.29
N THR A 382 -5.93 13.37 -19.61
CA THR A 382 -6.98 13.16 -20.61
C THR A 382 -7.57 11.76 -20.50
N LEU A 383 -6.71 10.78 -20.26
CA LEU A 383 -7.09 9.40 -20.03
C LEU A 383 -7.95 9.17 -18.79
N ILE A 384 -8.01 10.10 -17.84
CA ILE A 384 -8.95 10.02 -16.71
C ILE A 384 -10.09 11.04 -16.81
N GLY A 385 -10.07 11.92 -17.81
CA GLY A 385 -11.15 12.85 -18.12
C GLY A 385 -11.03 14.19 -17.39
N LEU A 386 -9.86 14.47 -16.83
CA LEU A 386 -9.60 15.73 -16.12
C LEU A 386 -9.36 16.90 -17.07
N ARG A 387 -8.74 16.66 -18.23
CA ARG A 387 -8.43 17.71 -19.20
C ARG A 387 -8.47 17.21 -20.63
N ASN A 388 -8.67 18.15 -21.56
CA ASN A 388 -8.42 17.88 -22.96
C ASN A 388 -6.94 18.06 -23.29
N ASN A 389 -6.48 17.29 -24.25
CA ASN A 389 -5.12 17.37 -24.75
C ASN A 389 -5.06 18.24 -26.01
N ARG A 390 -3.93 18.92 -26.23
CA ARG A 390 -3.66 19.69 -27.47
C ARG A 390 -2.49 19.13 -28.27
N ASP A 391 -1.58 18.47 -27.58
CA ASP A 391 -0.24 18.05 -27.99
C ASP A 391 0.08 16.67 -27.41
N PHE A 392 0.67 15.77 -28.18
CA PHE A 392 0.94 14.40 -27.75
C PHE A 392 2.40 14.25 -27.33
N ASP A 393 2.63 14.47 -26.04
CA ASP A 393 3.98 14.39 -25.48
C ASP A 393 4.43 12.93 -25.33
N ILE A 394 5.64 12.61 -25.77
CA ILE A 394 6.24 11.28 -25.67
C ILE A 394 7.64 11.34 -25.06
N ILE A 395 8.10 10.19 -24.58
CA ILE A 395 9.51 9.90 -24.34
C ILE A 395 9.83 8.62 -25.10
N THR A 396 10.97 8.59 -25.77
CA THR A 396 11.45 7.41 -26.48
C THR A 396 12.96 7.36 -26.42
N LYS A 397 13.55 6.17 -26.32
CA LYS A 397 15.01 6.01 -26.49
C LYS A 397 15.44 5.97 -27.97
N ASP A 398 14.47 5.84 -28.87
CA ASP A 398 14.66 5.73 -30.31
C ASP A 398 14.26 7.05 -30.99
N GLU A 399 15.26 7.84 -31.37
CA GLU A 399 15.03 9.13 -32.04
C GLU A 399 14.47 8.96 -33.46
N HIS A 400 14.87 7.90 -34.18
CA HIS A 400 14.32 7.62 -35.51
C HIS A 400 12.82 7.33 -35.45
N LYS A 401 12.38 6.62 -34.41
CA LYS A 401 10.95 6.39 -34.13
C LYS A 401 10.21 7.71 -33.85
N TYR A 402 10.80 8.62 -33.09
CA TYR A 402 10.20 9.94 -32.87
C TYR A 402 10.03 10.70 -34.20
N GLU A 403 11.08 10.77 -35.04
CA GLU A 403 11.00 11.46 -36.32
C GLU A 403 9.92 10.88 -37.24
N ALA A 404 9.82 9.54 -37.32
CA ALA A 404 8.77 8.87 -38.09
C ALA A 404 7.35 9.21 -37.57
N LEU A 405 7.18 9.26 -36.25
CA LEU A 405 5.91 9.65 -35.63
C LEU A 405 5.59 11.12 -35.84
N LYS A 406 6.59 12.01 -35.79
CA LYS A 406 6.43 13.44 -35.96
C LYS A 406 5.94 13.80 -37.37
N VAL A 407 6.37 13.05 -38.39
CA VAL A 407 5.88 13.20 -39.77
C VAL A 407 4.40 12.82 -39.89
N LEU A 408 3.99 11.73 -39.24
CA LEU A 408 2.61 11.22 -39.32
C LEU A 408 1.65 11.98 -38.40
N PHE A 409 2.15 12.47 -37.28
CA PHE A 409 1.41 13.18 -36.25
C PHE A 409 2.20 14.44 -35.85
N PRO A 410 2.06 15.55 -36.61
CA PRO A 410 2.79 16.79 -36.35
C PRO A 410 2.61 17.34 -34.93
N GLU A 411 1.52 16.98 -34.26
CA GLU A 411 1.19 17.31 -32.90
C GLU A 411 1.92 16.50 -31.81
N ILE A 412 2.70 15.46 -32.17
CA ILE A 412 3.55 14.72 -31.22
C ILE A 412 4.80 15.55 -30.88
N ASP A 413 5.22 15.58 -29.62
CA ASP A 413 6.47 16.25 -29.21
C ASP A 413 7.33 15.34 -28.32
N ASN A 414 8.66 15.50 -28.41
CA ASN A 414 9.62 14.68 -27.67
C ASN A 414 10.08 15.38 -26.39
N HIS A 415 9.77 14.78 -25.25
CA HIS A 415 10.06 15.31 -23.91
C HIS A 415 11.32 14.72 -23.26
N ASN A 416 12.18 14.02 -24.00
CA ASN A 416 13.45 13.46 -23.49
C ASN A 416 14.26 14.51 -22.69
N ASN A 417 14.44 15.71 -23.27
CA ASN A 417 15.20 16.80 -22.64
C ASN A 417 14.42 17.49 -21.51
N TYR A 418 13.11 17.37 -21.50
CA TYR A 418 12.28 18.08 -20.52
C TYR A 418 12.40 17.45 -19.13
N LEU A 419 12.50 16.13 -19.04
CA LEU A 419 12.58 15.44 -17.75
C LEU A 419 14.00 15.33 -17.20
N SER A 420 15.01 15.34 -18.07
CA SER A 420 16.41 15.40 -17.65
C SER A 420 16.73 16.68 -16.88
N THR A 421 16.09 17.82 -17.22
CA THR A 421 16.21 19.07 -16.44
C THR A 421 15.75 18.95 -14.98
N PHE A 422 15.01 17.91 -14.63
CA PHE A 422 14.58 17.59 -13.27
C PHE A 422 15.37 16.41 -12.66
N ASN A 423 16.50 16.01 -13.23
CA ASN A 423 17.32 14.88 -12.79
C ASN A 423 16.54 13.54 -12.74
N TYR A 424 15.61 13.33 -13.67
CA TYR A 424 15.01 12.02 -13.87
C TYR A 424 15.74 11.27 -14.99
N ASN A 425 16.02 9.98 -14.75
CA ASN A 425 16.62 9.10 -15.74
C ASN A 425 15.53 8.61 -16.72
N THR A 426 15.74 8.86 -18.02
CA THR A 426 14.83 8.46 -19.10
C THR A 426 14.58 6.95 -19.14
N LEU A 427 15.61 6.13 -18.91
CA LEU A 427 15.47 4.67 -18.91
C LEU A 427 14.60 4.19 -17.74
N ASP A 428 14.79 4.75 -16.54
CA ASP A 428 13.93 4.39 -15.41
C ASP A 428 12.46 4.80 -15.68
N ILE A 429 12.21 5.93 -16.35
CA ILE A 429 10.84 6.32 -16.72
C ILE A 429 10.22 5.33 -17.72
N LEU A 430 11.00 4.87 -18.69
CA LEU A 430 10.54 3.92 -19.72
C LEU A 430 10.30 2.52 -19.15
N TYR A 431 11.20 2.01 -18.31
CA TYR A 431 11.26 0.58 -18.03
C TYR A 431 10.90 0.18 -16.59
N ASP A 432 10.98 1.11 -15.63
CA ASP A 432 10.55 0.82 -14.26
C ASP A 432 9.01 0.70 -14.20
N PRO A 433 8.47 -0.48 -13.84
CA PRO A 433 7.02 -0.69 -13.79
C PRO A 433 6.29 0.25 -12.81
N ARG A 434 7.00 0.88 -11.88
CA ARG A 434 6.46 1.87 -10.93
C ARG A 434 6.17 3.22 -11.58
N ASN A 435 6.77 3.51 -12.74
CA ASN A 435 6.68 4.81 -13.40
C ASN A 435 5.62 4.88 -14.49
N TYR A 436 5.02 3.75 -14.89
CA TYR A 436 4.01 3.72 -15.94
C TYR A 436 2.81 2.84 -15.62
N PHE A 437 1.71 3.10 -16.33
CA PHE A 437 0.62 2.14 -16.51
C PHE A 437 0.46 1.82 -18.00
N LYS A 438 -0.09 0.64 -18.32
CA LYS A 438 -0.42 0.24 -19.68
C LYS A 438 -1.91 0.36 -19.93
N TRP A 439 -2.28 0.91 -21.08
CA TRP A 439 -3.66 0.97 -21.54
C TRP A 439 -3.74 0.74 -23.04
N GLN A 440 -4.58 -0.20 -23.48
CA GLN A 440 -4.75 -0.59 -24.89
C GLN A 440 -3.44 -0.98 -25.61
N GLY A 441 -2.45 -1.46 -24.84
CA GLY A 441 -1.11 -1.87 -25.30
C GLY A 441 -0.03 -0.78 -25.18
N TYR A 442 -0.40 0.47 -24.93
CA TYR A 442 0.55 1.59 -24.84
C TYR A 442 0.90 1.93 -23.40
N LYS A 443 2.14 2.37 -23.16
CA LYS A 443 2.59 2.88 -21.87
C LYS A 443 2.25 4.37 -21.71
N PHE A 444 1.81 4.72 -20.52
CA PHE A 444 1.54 6.07 -20.09
C PHE A 444 2.24 6.33 -18.76
N LEU A 445 2.76 7.53 -18.56
CA LEU A 445 3.34 7.93 -17.28
C LEU A 445 2.32 7.75 -16.15
N SER A 446 2.74 7.13 -15.05
CA SER A 446 1.87 6.86 -13.91
C SER A 446 1.30 8.15 -13.34
N LEU A 447 0.04 8.12 -12.89
CA LEU A 447 -0.57 9.30 -12.28
C LEU A 447 0.25 9.77 -11.07
N ALA A 448 0.73 8.84 -10.24
CA ALA A 448 1.59 9.13 -9.10
C ALA A 448 2.85 9.90 -9.50
N PHE A 449 3.57 9.43 -10.54
CA PHE A 449 4.76 10.11 -11.04
C PHE A 449 4.39 11.46 -11.66
N LEU A 450 3.33 11.51 -12.48
CA LEU A 450 2.89 12.74 -13.12
C LEU A 450 2.55 13.84 -12.10
N TRP A 451 1.84 13.50 -11.02
CA TRP A 451 1.55 14.45 -9.95
C TRP A 451 2.81 14.88 -9.20
N LYS A 452 3.75 13.96 -8.91
CA LYS A 452 5.06 14.30 -8.33
C LYS A 452 5.82 15.28 -9.22
N PHE A 453 5.83 15.02 -10.53
CA PHE A 453 6.47 15.86 -11.53
C PHE A 453 5.83 17.26 -11.61
N LYS A 454 4.52 17.34 -11.82
CA LYS A 454 3.75 18.59 -11.87
C LYS A 454 3.89 19.42 -10.60
N LYS A 455 3.96 18.76 -9.44
CA LYS A 455 4.22 19.45 -8.17
C LYS A 455 5.59 20.13 -8.14
N ARG A 456 6.63 19.45 -8.64
CA ARG A 456 7.99 19.99 -8.68
C ARG A 456 8.11 21.14 -9.69
N ARG A 457 7.45 21.00 -10.85
CA ARG A 457 7.41 22.03 -11.89
C ARG A 457 6.64 23.28 -11.46
N ASN A 458 5.51 23.11 -10.76
CA ASN A 458 4.74 24.17 -10.12
C ASN A 458 4.25 25.31 -11.05
N GLU A 459 3.98 25.00 -12.33
CA GLU A 459 3.45 25.98 -13.27
C GLU A 459 1.98 26.32 -12.99
N THR A 460 1.50 27.42 -13.57
CA THR A 460 0.09 27.82 -13.45
C THR A 460 -0.87 26.73 -13.93
N LYS A 461 -0.53 26.03 -15.04
CA LYS A 461 -1.34 24.91 -15.56
C LYS A 461 -1.40 23.74 -14.59
N ASP A 462 -0.31 23.45 -13.89
CA ASP A 462 -0.27 22.35 -12.91
C ASP A 462 -1.18 22.63 -11.73
N LYS A 463 -1.16 23.86 -11.21
CA LYS A 463 -2.06 24.29 -10.13
C LYS A 463 -3.53 24.11 -10.52
N ILE A 464 -3.88 24.42 -11.77
CA ILE A 464 -5.23 24.22 -12.30
C ILE A 464 -5.56 22.72 -12.41
N ASP A 465 -4.66 21.91 -12.97
CA ASP A 465 -4.87 20.45 -13.13
C ASP A 465 -5.17 19.80 -11.78
N PHE A 466 -4.44 20.18 -10.74
CA PHE A 466 -4.71 19.68 -9.41
C PHE A 466 -6.04 20.19 -8.81
N ILE A 467 -6.42 21.46 -9.04
CA ILE A 467 -7.75 21.96 -8.61
C ILE A 467 -8.84 21.10 -9.26
N ILE A 468 -8.74 20.83 -10.57
CA ILE A 468 -9.70 20.01 -11.30
C ILE A 468 -9.70 18.58 -10.74
N GLN A 469 -8.54 18.02 -10.41
CA GLN A 469 -8.44 16.72 -9.75
C GLN A 469 -9.19 16.69 -8.42
N VAL A 470 -9.05 17.71 -7.57
CA VAL A 470 -9.76 17.80 -6.29
C VAL A 470 -11.26 17.97 -6.50
N VAL A 471 -11.65 18.91 -7.35
CA VAL A 471 -13.06 19.21 -7.66
C VAL A 471 -13.77 18.00 -8.24
N SER A 472 -13.16 17.27 -9.18
CA SER A 472 -13.74 16.07 -9.80
C SER A 472 -13.98 14.92 -8.82
N ARG A 473 -13.33 14.92 -7.65
CA ARG A 473 -13.53 13.95 -6.57
C ARG A 473 -14.66 14.33 -5.61
N VAL A 474 -15.19 15.55 -5.70
CA VAL A 474 -16.32 16.02 -4.90
C VAL A 474 -17.63 15.74 -5.66
N ARG A 475 -18.61 15.11 -5.01
CA ARG A 475 -19.95 14.91 -5.57
C ARG A 475 -20.68 16.26 -5.55
N PHE A 476 -20.89 16.86 -6.73
CA PHE A 476 -21.80 17.99 -6.89
C PHE A 476 -23.23 17.49 -7.18
N PRO A 477 -24.28 18.18 -6.70
CA PRO A 477 -25.64 17.98 -7.18
C PRO A 477 -25.74 18.16 -8.70
N LEU A 478 -26.64 17.42 -9.36
CA LEU A 478 -26.84 17.37 -10.83
C LEU A 478 -26.94 18.77 -11.49
N ASN A 479 -27.45 19.76 -10.76
CA ASN A 479 -27.61 21.15 -11.19
C ASN A 479 -26.29 21.95 -11.23
N TYR A 480 -25.11 21.34 -11.19
CA TYR A 480 -23.81 22.03 -11.27
C TYR A 480 -22.84 21.39 -12.28
N SER A 481 -23.32 20.49 -13.13
CA SER A 481 -22.53 19.88 -14.22
C SER A 481 -21.96 20.90 -15.23
N TYR A 482 -22.58 22.08 -15.34
CA TYR A 482 -22.09 23.21 -16.13
C TYR A 482 -20.83 23.89 -15.53
N LEU A 483 -20.60 23.82 -14.22
CA LEU A 483 -19.37 24.33 -13.59
C LEU A 483 -18.18 23.42 -13.92
N TYR A 484 -18.42 22.11 -13.96
CA TYR A 484 -17.40 21.14 -14.35
C TYR A 484 -16.98 21.31 -15.83
N THR A 485 -17.95 21.42 -16.73
CA THR A 485 -17.69 21.72 -18.16
C THR A 485 -17.16 23.14 -18.38
N GLY A 486 -17.58 24.11 -17.55
CA GLY A 486 -17.03 25.46 -17.52
C GLY A 486 -15.56 25.49 -17.11
N LEU A 487 -15.16 24.74 -16.08
CA LEU A 487 -13.77 24.61 -15.64
C LEU A 487 -12.88 23.93 -16.68
N GLN A 488 -13.38 22.88 -17.35
CA GLN A 488 -12.70 22.25 -18.50
C GLN A 488 -12.57 23.20 -19.71
N LYS A 489 -13.54 24.10 -19.92
CA LYS A 489 -13.45 25.19 -20.91
C LYS A 489 -12.55 26.34 -20.43
N ILE A 490 -12.32 26.53 -19.14
CA ILE A 490 -11.43 27.59 -18.61
C ILE A 490 -9.96 27.18 -18.73
N THR A 491 -9.62 25.89 -18.65
CA THR A 491 -8.28 25.38 -19.06
C THR A 491 -7.92 25.71 -20.50
N TYR A 492 -8.90 26.12 -21.33
CA TYR A 492 -8.71 26.54 -22.71
C TYR A 492 -8.23 28.01 -22.86
N LEU A 493 -8.50 28.88 -21.88
CA LEU A 493 -8.28 30.34 -21.96
C LEU A 493 -7.40 30.82 -20.80
N PHE A 494 -6.09 31.02 -21.05
CA PHE A 494 -5.16 31.49 -20.03
C PHE A 494 -5.16 33.02 -19.88
N ASN A 495 -5.52 33.53 -18.70
CA ASN A 495 -4.98 34.80 -18.16
C ASN A 495 -5.13 34.91 -16.63
N ARG A 496 -4.08 35.41 -15.95
CA ARG A 496 -3.93 35.49 -14.47
C ARG A 496 -5.10 36.18 -13.74
N MET A 497 -5.73 37.19 -14.37
CA MET A 497 -6.82 37.97 -13.76
C MET A 497 -8.13 37.19 -13.62
N HIS A 498 -8.41 36.25 -14.53
CA HIS A 498 -9.65 35.46 -14.47
C HIS A 498 -9.60 34.41 -13.36
N ILE A 499 -8.43 33.85 -13.04
CA ILE A 499 -8.28 32.84 -11.97
C ILE A 499 -8.69 33.39 -10.61
N ILE A 500 -8.32 34.63 -10.26
CA ILE A 500 -8.69 35.24 -8.96
C ILE A 500 -10.21 35.51 -8.91
N ASN A 501 -10.79 36.02 -9.99
CA ASN A 501 -12.22 36.30 -10.07
C ASN A 501 -13.07 35.01 -10.14
N ILE A 502 -12.53 33.94 -10.71
CA ILE A 502 -13.12 32.61 -10.75
C ILE A 502 -13.00 31.91 -9.40
N LEU A 503 -11.84 31.96 -8.72
CA LEU A 503 -11.70 31.47 -7.35
C LEU A 503 -12.62 32.22 -6.38
N ARG A 504 -12.86 33.53 -6.60
CA ARG A 504 -13.85 34.33 -5.88
C ARG A 504 -15.29 33.93 -6.21
N ARG A 505 -15.61 33.65 -7.49
CA ARG A 505 -16.94 33.14 -7.92
C ARG A 505 -17.20 31.72 -7.43
N ILE A 506 -16.22 30.83 -7.48
CA ILE A 506 -16.26 29.48 -6.91
C ILE A 506 -16.40 29.57 -5.39
N LYS A 507 -15.63 30.42 -4.69
CA LYS A 507 -15.85 30.70 -3.25
C LYS A 507 -17.27 31.19 -2.92
N LYS A 508 -17.92 31.90 -3.84
CA LYS A 508 -19.30 32.40 -3.72
C LYS A 508 -20.37 31.37 -4.09
N LEU A 509 -20.06 30.40 -4.96
CA LEU A 509 -20.97 29.36 -5.45
C LEU A 509 -20.87 28.04 -4.66
N LEU A 510 -19.78 27.85 -3.93
CA LEU A 510 -19.60 26.74 -3.00
C LEU A 510 -20.39 27.01 -1.73
N TYR A 511 -21.56 26.38 -1.64
CA TYR A 511 -22.55 26.62 -0.59
C TYR A 511 -22.16 26.00 0.77
N ASN A 512 -21.25 25.02 0.81
CA ASN A 512 -20.77 24.43 2.07
C ASN A 512 -19.30 24.79 2.36
N GLU A 513 -19.01 25.04 3.64
CA GLU A 513 -17.67 25.42 4.13
C GLU A 513 -16.63 24.30 3.86
N GLU A 514 -17.05 23.03 3.84
CA GLU A 514 -16.22 21.86 3.54
C GLU A 514 -15.53 21.93 2.16
N THR A 515 -16.25 22.37 1.13
CA THR A 515 -15.72 22.42 -0.25
C THR A 515 -14.81 23.63 -0.46
N LYS A 516 -15.09 24.71 0.27
CA LYS A 516 -14.28 25.94 0.34
C LYS A 516 -12.92 25.65 1.00
N LEU A 517 -12.92 24.83 2.04
CA LEU A 517 -11.73 24.39 2.77
C LEU A 517 -10.86 23.42 1.95
N LYS A 518 -11.45 22.48 1.20
CA LYS A 518 -10.72 21.56 0.28
C LYS A 518 -9.95 22.29 -0.82
N LEU A 519 -10.48 23.42 -1.30
CA LEU A 519 -9.81 24.24 -2.32
C LEU A 519 -8.66 25.09 -1.74
N ILE A 520 -8.80 25.57 -0.49
CA ILE A 520 -7.74 26.27 0.26
C ILE A 520 -6.59 25.32 0.63
N HIS A 521 -6.93 24.08 0.99
CA HIS A 521 -6.01 22.99 1.30
C HIS A 521 -5.07 22.67 0.12
N PHE A 522 -5.58 22.75 -1.10
CA PHE A 522 -4.82 22.40 -2.30
C PHE A 522 -3.81 23.48 -2.73
N LEU A 523 -4.13 24.76 -2.52
CA LEU A 523 -3.35 25.90 -3.04
C LEU A 523 -2.09 26.25 -2.22
N SER A 524 -1.82 25.55 -1.13
CA SER A 524 -0.80 25.92 -0.14
C SER A 524 0.24 24.80 0.01
N PHE A 525 1.30 24.77 -0.83
CA PHE A 525 2.38 23.77 -0.70
C PHE A 525 3.78 24.38 -0.61
N ASN A 526 4.16 24.71 0.62
CA ASN A 526 5.41 24.32 1.29
C ASN A 526 5.12 24.44 2.79
N ASP A 527 5.20 23.33 3.55
CA ASP A 527 4.53 23.11 4.85
C ASP A 527 3.02 23.42 4.81
N GLY A 528 2.20 22.51 5.34
CA GLY A 528 0.77 22.76 5.43
C GLY A 528 0.50 23.80 6.51
N ARG A 529 -0.33 24.81 6.24
CA ARG A 529 -0.79 25.76 7.25
C ARG A 529 -2.29 25.99 7.19
N ILE A 530 -2.96 25.98 8.35
CA ILE A 530 -4.34 26.43 8.53
C ILE A 530 -4.28 27.75 9.31
N LYS A 531 -4.92 28.78 8.78
CA LYS A 531 -5.04 30.06 9.47
C LYS A 531 -6.32 30.06 10.30
N PHE A 532 -6.18 30.08 11.62
CA PHE A 532 -7.25 30.35 12.58
C PHE A 532 -7.32 31.85 12.88
N LYS A 533 -8.38 32.29 13.56
CA LYS A 533 -8.56 33.72 13.93
C LYS A 533 -7.35 34.28 14.70
N ASN A 534 -6.80 33.49 15.62
CA ASN A 534 -5.79 33.94 16.58
C ASN A 534 -4.37 33.40 16.30
N HIS A 535 -4.19 32.39 15.44
CA HIS A 535 -2.88 31.79 15.18
C HIS A 535 -2.85 30.98 13.87
N ILE A 536 -1.67 30.45 13.54
CA ILE A 536 -1.48 29.59 12.36
C ILE A 536 -1.05 28.20 12.85
N LEU A 537 -1.86 27.19 12.52
CA LEU A 537 -1.51 25.79 12.73
C LEU A 537 -0.69 25.28 11.55
N TYR A 538 0.52 24.81 11.83
CA TYR A 538 1.40 24.14 10.89
C TYR A 538 1.25 22.62 11.03
N PHE A 539 1.37 21.90 9.91
CA PHE A 539 1.25 20.45 9.90
C PHE A 539 2.05 19.80 8.76
N PRO A 540 2.43 18.52 8.89
CA PRO A 540 3.16 17.80 7.86
C PRO A 540 2.29 17.51 6.63
N LYS A 541 2.92 17.34 5.47
CA LYS A 541 2.20 17.04 4.23
C LYS A 541 1.60 15.62 4.26
N GLY A 542 0.33 15.48 3.86
CA GLY A 542 -0.35 14.18 3.78
C GLY A 542 -0.76 13.61 5.13
N TYR A 543 -0.86 14.47 6.15
CA TYR A 543 -1.26 14.08 7.48
C TYR A 543 -2.74 13.70 7.53
N THR A 544 -3.03 12.45 7.89
CA THR A 544 -4.37 11.84 7.82
C THR A 544 -5.40 12.57 8.67
N ILE A 545 -5.00 13.08 9.84
CA ILE A 545 -5.88 13.85 10.73
C ILE A 545 -6.37 15.15 10.09
N ILE A 546 -5.50 15.80 9.31
CA ILE A 546 -5.84 17.02 8.58
C ILE A 546 -6.74 16.68 7.39
N GLU A 547 -6.50 15.57 6.71
CA GLU A 547 -7.43 15.09 5.70
C GLU A 547 -8.82 14.80 6.28
N ARG A 548 -8.90 14.21 7.48
CA ARG A 548 -10.16 13.96 8.20
C ARG A 548 -10.88 15.27 8.52
N TYR A 549 -10.17 16.23 9.14
CA TYR A 549 -10.67 17.58 9.39
C TYR A 549 -11.31 18.21 8.16
N PHE A 550 -10.63 18.15 7.01
CA PHE A 550 -11.14 18.73 5.77
C PHE A 550 -12.23 17.90 5.07
N LYS A 551 -12.32 16.59 5.32
CA LYS A 551 -13.35 15.72 4.73
C LYS A 551 -14.66 15.73 5.49
N GLN A 552 -14.64 15.86 6.82
CA GLN A 552 -15.81 15.64 7.66
C GLN A 552 -15.82 16.45 8.97
N GLY A 553 -14.88 17.38 9.16
CA GLY A 553 -14.60 17.96 10.48
C GLY A 553 -13.68 17.08 11.31
N TYR A 554 -13.15 17.63 12.40
CA TYR A 554 -12.35 16.91 13.39
C TYR A 554 -13.13 16.92 14.69
N GLU A 555 -13.62 15.74 15.11
CA GLU A 555 -14.40 15.53 16.33
C GLU A 555 -15.42 16.65 16.64
N PRO A 556 -16.35 16.94 15.71
CA PRO A 556 -17.27 18.05 15.88
C PRO A 556 -18.16 17.90 17.12
N GLU A 557 -18.53 16.66 17.48
CA GLU A 557 -19.31 16.34 18.68
C GLU A 557 -18.55 16.76 19.95
N LEU A 558 -17.30 16.28 20.13
CA LEU A 558 -16.44 16.64 21.26
C LEU A 558 -16.19 18.14 21.36
N ILE A 559 -15.81 18.77 20.23
CA ILE A 559 -15.52 20.21 20.21
C ILE A 559 -16.75 21.02 20.61
N ASN A 560 -17.93 20.66 20.09
CA ASN A 560 -19.17 21.34 20.45
C ASN A 560 -19.54 21.10 21.91
N HIS A 561 -19.36 19.89 22.41
CA HIS A 561 -19.63 19.57 23.81
C HIS A 561 -18.74 20.38 24.76
N ILE A 562 -17.42 20.39 24.56
CA ILE A 562 -16.48 21.22 25.33
C ILE A 562 -16.84 22.70 25.21
N SER A 563 -17.07 23.18 23.98
CA SER A 563 -17.29 24.61 23.73
C SER A 563 -18.63 25.13 24.25
N ASN A 564 -19.60 24.26 24.50
CA ASN A 564 -20.90 24.60 25.07
C ASN A 564 -20.99 24.30 26.57
N ASN A 565 -19.95 23.70 27.18
CA ASN A 565 -19.94 23.40 28.60
C ASN A 565 -20.01 24.72 29.41
N PRO A 566 -21.05 24.94 30.24
CA PRO A 566 -21.21 26.16 31.04
C PRO A 566 -20.03 26.42 31.99
N ALA A 567 -19.40 25.38 32.52
CA ALA A 567 -18.26 25.50 33.43
C ALA A 567 -17.00 26.11 32.76
N LEU A 568 -16.97 26.06 31.42
CA LEU A 568 -15.88 26.55 30.57
C LEU A 568 -16.21 27.90 29.89
N GLN A 569 -17.42 28.46 30.09
CA GLN A 569 -17.81 29.80 29.59
C GLN A 569 -17.23 30.93 30.44
N LYS A 570 -15.92 30.88 30.66
CA LYS A 570 -15.13 31.83 31.44
C LYS A 570 -13.71 31.85 30.89
N LYS A 571 -12.87 32.72 31.46
CA LYS A 571 -11.44 32.72 31.13
C LYS A 571 -10.75 31.53 31.79
N ILE A 572 -10.25 30.56 31.00
CA ILE A 572 -9.80 29.24 31.49
C ILE A 572 -8.31 28.97 31.32
N THR A 573 -7.77 28.06 32.14
CA THR A 573 -6.50 27.37 31.89
C THR A 573 -6.75 25.96 31.37
N PHE A 574 -6.14 25.61 30.24
CA PHE A 574 -6.35 24.33 29.53
C PHE A 574 -5.04 23.53 29.41
N ILE A 575 -5.10 22.25 29.76
CA ILE A 575 -4.05 21.24 29.51
C ILE A 575 -4.52 20.25 28.44
N ASP A 576 -3.74 20.08 27.37
CA ASP A 576 -3.93 19.08 26.32
C ASP A 576 -2.79 18.04 26.38
N VAL A 577 -3.10 16.83 26.84
CA VAL A 577 -2.17 15.71 26.91
C VAL A 577 -2.36 14.81 25.69
N GLY A 578 -1.27 14.60 24.94
CA GLY A 578 -1.32 13.99 23.61
C GLY A 578 -1.82 14.98 22.56
N ALA A 579 -1.25 16.19 22.58
CA ALA A 579 -1.70 17.28 21.74
C ALA A 579 -1.46 17.03 20.24
N ASN A 580 -0.59 16.08 19.87
CA ASN A 580 -0.21 15.78 18.50
C ASN A 580 0.32 17.06 17.81
N ILE A 581 -0.24 17.46 16.67
CA ILE A 581 0.09 18.74 16.01
C ILE A 581 -0.68 19.93 16.59
N GLY A 582 -1.62 19.71 17.51
CA GLY A 582 -2.42 20.73 18.20
C GLY A 582 -3.70 21.14 17.46
N LEU A 583 -4.29 20.26 16.66
CA LEU A 583 -5.50 20.56 15.89
C LEU A 583 -6.73 20.83 16.77
N LEU A 584 -6.98 19.98 17.78
CA LEU A 584 -8.08 20.16 18.74
C LEU A 584 -7.91 21.46 19.52
N SER A 585 -6.73 21.66 20.10
CA SER A 585 -6.35 22.90 20.78
C SER A 585 -6.55 24.15 19.92
N SER A 586 -6.26 24.07 18.62
CA SER A 586 -6.49 25.17 17.68
C SER A 586 -7.96 25.52 17.53
N LEU A 587 -8.83 24.51 17.47
CA LEU A 587 -10.27 24.68 17.29
C LEU A 587 -10.94 25.21 18.58
N LEU A 588 -10.50 24.75 19.75
CA LEU A 588 -10.97 25.27 21.04
C LEU A 588 -10.52 26.70 21.29
N LEU A 589 -9.31 27.09 20.85
CA LEU A 589 -8.83 28.48 20.91
C LEU A 589 -9.69 29.48 20.13
N GLU A 590 -10.51 29.04 19.17
CA GLU A 590 -11.48 29.91 18.47
C GLU A 590 -12.80 30.05 19.21
N LYS A 591 -13.13 29.10 20.08
CA LYS A 591 -14.44 28.98 20.73
C LYS A 591 -14.43 29.36 22.21
N LEU A 592 -13.28 29.24 22.89
CA LEU A 592 -13.11 29.49 24.32
C LEU A 592 -12.14 30.63 24.61
N ASP A 593 -12.35 31.34 25.72
CA ASP A 593 -11.41 32.36 26.22
C ASP A 593 -10.28 31.70 27.04
N ILE A 594 -9.24 31.22 26.36
CA ILE A 594 -8.12 30.54 27.00
C ILE A 594 -7.07 31.57 27.47
N LYS A 595 -6.81 31.61 28.78
CA LYS A 595 -5.75 32.37 29.46
C LYS A 595 -4.38 31.74 29.29
N ASN A 596 -4.28 30.45 29.61
CA ASN A 596 -3.05 29.67 29.59
C ASN A 596 -3.35 28.32 28.94
N LEU A 597 -2.46 27.87 28.05
CA LEU A 597 -2.56 26.64 27.30
C LEU A 597 -1.27 25.84 27.47
N PHE A 598 -1.36 24.63 27.99
CA PHE A 598 -0.23 23.73 28.18
C PHE A 598 -0.41 22.47 27.33
N LEU A 599 0.53 22.23 26.42
CA LEU A 599 0.42 21.20 25.38
C LEU A 599 1.55 20.18 25.54
N PHE A 600 1.22 18.91 25.68
CA PHE A 600 2.20 17.83 25.87
C PHE A 600 2.18 16.88 24.67
N GLU A 601 3.33 16.70 24.02
CA GLU A 601 3.50 15.79 22.88
C GLU A 601 4.92 15.18 22.86
N PRO A 602 5.07 13.87 23.10
CA PRO A 602 6.37 13.20 23.09
C PRO A 602 6.96 12.97 21.69
N GLY A 603 6.14 12.85 20.65
CA GLY A 603 6.57 12.52 19.30
C GLY A 603 7.34 13.67 18.65
N ASN A 604 8.65 13.50 18.44
CA ASN A 604 9.54 14.54 17.86
C ASN A 604 9.02 15.11 16.52
N HIS A 605 8.39 14.29 15.70
CA HIS A 605 7.87 14.73 14.41
C HIS A 605 6.67 15.67 14.58
N GLN A 606 5.70 15.30 15.42
CA GLN A 606 4.50 16.05 15.75
C GLN A 606 4.87 17.33 16.51
N PHE A 607 5.74 17.19 17.52
CA PHE A 607 6.21 18.28 18.36
C PHE A 607 6.82 19.41 17.56
N LYS A 608 7.58 19.12 16.48
CA LYS A 608 8.14 20.15 15.59
C LYS A 608 7.05 21.06 15.00
N PHE A 609 5.89 20.50 14.65
CA PHE A 609 4.77 21.27 14.09
C PHE A 609 3.95 21.94 15.19
N LEU A 610 3.74 21.27 16.32
CA LEU A 610 3.11 21.82 17.51
C LEU A 610 3.87 23.06 18.00
N GLU A 611 5.18 22.95 18.19
CA GLU A 611 6.05 24.05 18.63
C GLU A 611 5.95 25.22 17.65
N ARG A 612 6.06 24.96 16.35
CA ARG A 612 5.95 26.02 15.33
C ARG A 612 4.58 26.73 15.35
N SER A 613 3.52 26.02 15.73
CA SER A 613 2.15 26.55 15.74
C SER A 613 1.84 27.36 17.00
N PHE A 614 2.34 26.93 18.15
CA PHE A 614 1.92 27.45 19.45
C PHE A 614 2.97 28.31 20.16
N LYS A 615 4.26 28.14 19.89
CA LYS A 615 5.33 28.99 20.47
C LYS A 615 5.17 30.49 20.17
N PRO A 616 4.59 30.92 19.03
CA PRO A 616 4.28 32.34 18.80
C PRO A 616 3.16 32.91 19.67
N LEU A 617 2.44 32.09 20.45
CA LEU A 617 1.35 32.54 21.32
C LEU A 617 1.86 32.66 22.75
N GLU A 618 1.85 33.87 23.31
CA GLU A 618 2.31 34.14 24.69
C GLU A 618 1.57 33.31 25.74
N LYS A 619 0.31 32.97 25.46
CA LYS A 619 -0.53 32.14 26.33
C LYS A 619 -0.28 30.64 26.23
N ALA A 620 0.55 30.16 25.31
CA ALA A 620 0.76 28.73 25.07
C ALA A 620 2.19 28.30 25.41
N THR A 621 2.31 27.18 26.13
CA THR A 621 3.58 26.51 26.40
C THR A 621 3.49 25.07 25.90
N VAL A 622 4.50 24.62 25.17
CA VAL A 622 4.59 23.27 24.59
C VAL A 622 5.69 22.48 25.29
N TYR A 623 5.45 21.20 25.58
CA TYR A 623 6.40 20.30 26.23
C TYR A 623 6.62 19.04 25.39
N ASN A 624 7.87 18.77 25.01
CA ASN A 624 8.24 17.58 24.26
C ASN A 624 8.51 16.40 25.21
N VAL A 625 7.48 16.00 25.94
CA VAL A 625 7.54 14.94 26.95
C VAL A 625 6.26 14.12 26.88
N ALA A 626 6.37 12.84 27.23
CA ALA A 626 5.24 11.99 27.54
C ALA A 626 4.71 12.35 28.93
N VAL A 627 3.44 12.03 29.19
CA VAL A 627 2.83 12.21 30.50
C VAL A 627 2.45 10.84 31.04
N GLY A 628 2.74 10.58 32.31
CA GLY A 628 2.44 9.31 32.97
C GLY A 628 2.54 9.40 34.48
N SER A 629 2.65 8.25 35.14
CA SER A 629 2.60 8.16 36.62
C SER A 629 3.91 8.60 37.30
N THR A 630 5.03 8.62 36.58
CA THR A 630 6.37 8.93 37.12
C THR A 630 7.18 9.80 36.16
N THR A 631 8.23 10.45 36.69
CA THR A 631 9.20 11.20 35.88
C THR A 631 10.42 10.31 35.59
N GLN A 632 10.57 9.87 34.34
CA GLN A 632 11.63 8.94 33.92
C GLN A 632 11.80 8.94 32.39
N ILE A 633 12.81 8.23 31.88
CA ILE A 633 12.93 7.96 30.44
C ILE A 633 12.19 6.67 30.12
N VAL A 634 11.25 6.71 29.16
CA VAL A 634 10.45 5.54 28.75
C VAL A 634 10.64 5.21 27.26
N ASP A 635 10.27 3.98 26.92
CA ASP A 635 10.09 3.60 25.51
C ASP A 635 8.80 4.25 24.96
N PHE A 636 8.88 4.73 23.73
CA PHE A 636 7.77 5.29 22.98
C PHE A 636 7.77 4.69 21.57
N TYR A 637 6.59 4.30 21.08
CA TYR A 637 6.43 3.63 19.80
C TYR A 637 5.91 4.61 18.78
N VAL A 638 6.72 4.89 17.76
CA VAL A 638 6.45 5.85 16.70
C VAL A 638 6.14 5.11 15.41
N HIS A 639 4.99 5.39 14.81
CA HIS A 639 4.57 4.85 13.52
C HIS A 639 5.12 5.70 12.37
N HIS A 640 4.93 5.22 11.14
CA HIS A 640 5.23 6.03 9.95
C HIS A 640 4.46 7.38 10.02
N PRO A 641 5.01 8.52 9.52
CA PRO A 641 4.39 9.86 9.59
C PRO A 641 2.93 10.01 9.10
N ILE A 642 2.38 9.00 8.41
CA ILE A 642 1.01 8.96 7.89
C ILE A 642 0.04 8.29 8.90
N HIS A 643 0.56 7.52 9.86
CA HIS A 643 -0.15 6.69 10.84
C HIS A 643 0.16 7.09 12.30
N THR A 644 0.68 8.29 12.50
CA THR A 644 1.10 8.84 13.81
C THR A 644 -0.01 8.97 14.84
N SER A 645 -1.28 8.87 14.45
CA SER A 645 -2.36 8.71 15.42
C SER A 645 -2.17 7.46 16.27
N GLY A 646 -1.42 6.45 15.81
CA GLY A 646 -1.11 5.28 16.63
C GLY A 646 -0.02 5.47 17.69
N ASP A 647 0.70 6.60 17.68
CA ASP A 647 1.91 6.75 18.50
C ASP A 647 1.58 6.74 20.00
N GLY A 648 2.37 6.00 20.78
CA GLY A 648 2.06 5.80 22.20
C GLY A 648 3.20 5.17 22.98
N ILE A 649 3.10 5.21 24.32
CA ILE A 649 4.06 4.57 25.24
C ILE A 649 3.99 3.03 25.11
N VAL A 650 2.84 2.51 24.67
CA VAL A 650 2.62 1.08 24.41
C VAL A 650 2.21 0.92 22.95
N ASP A 651 2.78 -0.06 22.26
CA ASP A 651 2.37 -0.43 20.91
C ASP A 651 1.05 -1.20 20.96
N THR A 652 -0.03 -0.53 20.57
CA THR A 652 -1.39 -1.09 20.48
C THR A 652 -1.63 -1.89 19.20
N GLN A 653 -0.62 -2.06 18.34
CA GLN A 653 -0.64 -2.82 17.08
C GLN A 653 -1.71 -2.40 16.07
N ARG A 654 -2.30 -1.22 16.26
CA ARG A 654 -3.45 -0.74 15.48
C ARG A 654 -3.08 0.06 14.23
N ALA A 655 -1.81 0.45 14.08
CA ALA A 655 -1.39 1.45 13.09
C ALA A 655 -0.12 1.11 12.30
N GLY A 656 0.03 -0.12 11.79
CA GLY A 656 1.18 -0.49 10.96
C GLY A 656 2.46 -0.70 11.80
N LYS A 657 3.64 -0.64 11.17
CA LYS A 657 4.91 -0.89 11.87
C LYS A 657 5.34 0.29 12.74
N THR A 658 5.78 0.00 13.96
CA THR A 658 6.35 0.95 14.91
C THR A 658 7.89 0.92 14.91
N LYS A 659 8.48 2.05 15.29
CA LYS A 659 9.87 2.17 15.71
C LYS A 659 9.88 2.59 17.18
N LYS A 660 10.62 1.87 18.02
CA LYS A 660 10.84 2.25 19.41
C LYS A 660 11.86 3.39 19.50
N VAL A 661 11.52 4.45 20.22
CA VAL A 661 12.38 5.59 20.56
C VAL A 661 12.33 5.84 22.07
N LYS A 662 13.33 6.53 22.62
CA LYS A 662 13.33 6.94 24.02
C LYS A 662 12.80 8.37 24.13
N VAL A 663 11.88 8.61 25.05
CA VAL A 663 11.36 9.96 25.36
C VAL A 663 11.36 10.20 26.86
N ASN A 664 11.44 11.46 27.25
CA ASN A 664 11.24 11.85 28.65
C ASN A 664 9.75 11.76 28.99
N GLN A 665 9.42 11.19 30.14
CA GLN A 665 8.09 11.19 30.74
C GLN A 665 8.09 12.07 31.98
N VAL A 666 7.00 12.79 32.21
CA VAL A 666 6.76 13.58 33.42
C VAL A 666 5.41 13.20 34.05
N SER A 667 5.26 13.33 35.36
CA SER A 667 3.95 13.31 36.01
C SER A 667 3.35 14.72 36.04
N LEU A 668 2.04 14.85 35.83
CA LEU A 668 1.39 16.16 35.90
C LEU A 668 1.49 16.77 37.30
N ASP A 669 1.56 15.99 38.37
CA ASP A 669 1.74 16.48 39.73
C ASP A 669 3.10 17.18 39.91
N ASN A 670 4.20 16.58 39.42
CA ASN A 670 5.51 17.22 39.47
C ASN A 670 5.54 18.48 38.61
N TRP A 671 5.07 18.38 37.36
CA TRP A 671 4.98 19.52 36.46
C TRP A 671 4.14 20.67 37.07
N TRP A 672 3.01 20.35 37.70
CA TRP A 672 2.12 21.34 38.31
C TRP A 672 2.77 22.04 39.50
N GLN A 673 3.50 21.31 40.33
CA GLN A 673 4.29 21.89 41.43
C GLN A 673 5.39 22.81 40.87
N ASP A 674 6.15 22.36 39.88
CA ASP A 674 7.26 23.09 39.27
C ASP A 674 6.80 24.37 38.55
N THR A 675 5.57 24.39 38.05
CA THR A 675 4.98 25.53 37.32
C THR A 675 4.18 26.49 38.22
N GLY A 676 4.32 26.37 39.54
CA GLY A 676 3.68 27.29 40.49
C GLY A 676 2.20 27.02 40.73
N GLN A 677 1.76 25.78 40.54
CA GLN A 677 0.44 25.26 40.88
C GLN A 677 -0.72 26.08 40.28
N PRO A 678 -0.73 26.35 38.96
CA PRO A 678 -1.80 27.12 38.35
C PRO A 678 -3.14 26.40 38.50
N LYS A 679 -4.22 27.16 38.70
CA LYS A 679 -5.57 26.61 38.59
C LYS A 679 -5.80 26.10 37.17
N ILE A 680 -6.23 24.84 37.05
CA ILE A 680 -6.58 24.17 35.78
C ILE A 680 -8.10 24.01 35.72
N ASP A 681 -8.72 24.44 34.63
CA ASP A 681 -10.16 24.34 34.42
C ASP A 681 -10.53 23.21 33.45
N LEU A 682 -9.66 22.90 32.48
CA LEU A 682 -9.88 21.86 31.47
C LEU A 682 -8.64 20.99 31.33
N LEU A 683 -8.82 19.67 31.38
CA LEU A 683 -7.79 18.66 31.14
C LEU A 683 -8.29 17.68 30.08
N LYS A 684 -7.69 17.70 28.88
CA LYS A 684 -7.92 16.68 27.85
C LYS A 684 -6.79 15.67 27.89
N ILE A 685 -7.14 14.38 27.83
CA ILE A 685 -6.19 13.27 27.75
C ILE A 685 -6.63 12.36 26.60
N ASP A 686 -5.78 12.27 25.59
CA ASP A 686 -5.84 11.16 24.64
C ASP A 686 -4.40 10.77 24.31
N VAL A 687 -4.02 9.59 24.83
CA VAL A 687 -2.65 9.07 24.82
C VAL A 687 -2.64 7.59 24.46
N GLU A 688 -3.65 7.19 23.69
CA GLU A 688 -3.77 5.91 23.03
C GLU A 688 -3.68 4.69 23.97
N GLY A 689 -4.40 4.76 25.09
CA GLY A 689 -4.51 3.68 26.07
C GLY A 689 -3.74 3.93 27.37
N TYR A 690 -2.94 4.99 27.45
CA TYR A 690 -2.16 5.32 28.66
C TYR A 690 -2.90 6.25 29.65
N GLU A 691 -4.20 6.45 29.47
CA GLU A 691 -5.02 7.43 30.20
C GLU A 691 -5.00 7.18 31.71
N TYR A 692 -5.07 5.92 32.14
CA TYR A 692 -4.98 5.54 33.57
C TYR A 692 -3.70 6.06 34.23
N ASN A 693 -2.56 5.91 33.56
CA ASN A 693 -1.27 6.32 34.11
C ASN A 693 -1.10 7.84 34.13
N VAL A 694 -1.67 8.55 33.15
CA VAL A 694 -1.76 10.01 33.17
C VAL A 694 -2.58 10.48 34.38
N LEU A 695 -3.76 9.90 34.60
CA LEU A 695 -4.62 10.22 35.74
C LEU A 695 -3.92 9.93 37.08
N LEU A 696 -3.20 8.80 37.18
CA LEU A 696 -2.46 8.45 38.38
C LEU A 696 -1.36 9.46 38.69
N GLY A 697 -0.66 9.96 37.67
CA GLY A 697 0.36 11.00 37.78
C GLY A 697 -0.19 12.43 37.91
N ALA A 698 -1.51 12.60 37.94
CA ALA A 698 -2.20 13.89 38.04
C ALA A 698 -3.09 13.98 39.30
N ARG A 699 -2.92 13.06 40.26
CA ARG A 699 -3.78 12.92 41.44
C ARG A 699 -3.84 14.20 42.25
N ILE A 700 -2.69 14.79 42.57
CA ILE A 700 -2.61 16.02 43.38
C ILE A 700 -3.21 17.20 42.60
N LEU A 701 -2.86 17.36 41.33
CA LEU A 701 -3.43 18.41 40.47
C LEU A 701 -4.96 18.31 40.42
N ILE A 702 -5.50 17.14 40.10
CA ILE A 702 -6.95 16.93 39.93
C ILE A 702 -7.70 17.24 41.24
N GLN A 703 -7.18 16.75 42.38
CA GLN A 703 -7.81 16.99 43.69
C GLN A 703 -7.82 18.47 44.08
N ASN A 704 -6.77 19.23 43.72
CA ASN A 704 -6.63 20.63 44.11
C ASN A 704 -7.36 21.59 43.15
N THR A 705 -7.38 21.31 41.85
CA THR A 705 -7.94 22.25 40.86
C THR A 705 -9.32 21.84 40.36
N LYS A 706 -9.71 20.57 40.52
CA LYS A 706 -10.98 19.99 40.07
C LYS A 706 -11.35 20.37 38.62
N PRO A 707 -10.51 20.09 37.61
CA PRO A 707 -10.79 20.45 36.23
C PRO A 707 -11.94 19.62 35.65
N GLU A 708 -12.60 20.12 34.60
CA GLU A 708 -13.37 19.27 33.68
C GLU A 708 -12.38 18.37 32.92
N ILE A 709 -12.60 17.06 32.92
CA ILE A 709 -11.68 16.10 32.28
C ILE A 709 -12.34 15.49 31.05
N TYR A 710 -11.66 15.50 29.91
CA TYR A 710 -12.10 14.79 28.69
C TYR A 710 -11.10 13.69 28.34
N LEU A 711 -11.60 12.50 28.04
CA LEU A 711 -10.82 11.28 27.83
C LEU A 711 -11.25 10.59 26.53
N GLU A 712 -10.29 10.12 25.73
CA GLU A 712 -10.58 9.11 24.70
C GLU A 712 -10.30 7.72 25.27
N ILE A 713 -11.34 6.90 25.40
CA ILE A 713 -11.24 5.55 25.95
C ILE A 713 -11.62 4.56 24.85
N ASN A 714 -10.60 4.01 24.19
CA ASN A 714 -10.81 2.95 23.21
C ASN A 714 -10.54 1.57 23.84
N PRO A 715 -11.55 0.66 23.93
CA PRO A 715 -11.36 -0.67 24.51
C PRO A 715 -10.28 -1.51 23.83
N LYS A 716 -9.97 -1.25 22.54
CA LYS A 716 -8.89 -1.95 21.83
C LYS A 716 -7.51 -1.51 22.33
N ASN A 717 -7.33 -0.24 22.66
CA ASN A 717 -6.07 0.30 23.18
C ASN A 717 -5.80 -0.23 24.60
N LEU A 718 -6.84 -0.27 25.44
CA LEU A 718 -6.74 -0.73 26.83
C LEU A 718 -6.33 -2.21 26.97
N LYS A 719 -6.68 -3.08 26.01
CA LYS A 719 -6.29 -4.51 26.02
C LYS A 719 -4.78 -4.75 26.06
N HIS A 720 -3.98 -3.77 25.66
CA HIS A 720 -2.52 -3.86 25.63
C HIS A 720 -1.87 -3.32 26.91
N GLN A 721 -2.67 -2.86 27.87
CA GLN A 721 -2.20 -2.27 29.12
C GLN A 721 -2.32 -3.26 30.28
N SER A 722 -1.58 -3.00 31.36
CA SER A 722 -1.68 -3.73 32.63
C SER A 722 -2.91 -3.38 33.47
N HIS A 723 -3.76 -2.46 32.99
CA HIS A 723 -4.90 -1.92 33.73
C HIS A 723 -6.18 -2.01 32.89
N THR A 724 -7.29 -2.20 33.58
CA THR A 724 -8.61 -2.37 32.97
C THR A 724 -9.39 -1.05 32.95
N LEU A 725 -10.45 -0.98 32.16
CA LEU A 725 -11.41 0.13 32.21
C LEU A 725 -12.02 0.29 33.62
N THR A 726 -12.27 -0.83 34.31
CA THR A 726 -12.73 -0.83 35.70
C THR A 726 -11.76 -0.13 36.64
N ASP A 727 -10.44 -0.31 36.44
CA ASP A 727 -9.43 0.38 37.25
C ASP A 727 -9.46 1.89 37.01
N LEU A 728 -9.63 2.32 35.75
CA LEU A 728 -9.77 3.74 35.39
C LEU A 728 -11.01 4.37 36.01
N LEU A 729 -12.16 3.71 35.94
CA LEU A 729 -13.41 4.16 36.56
C LEU A 729 -13.27 4.28 38.08
N LYS A 730 -12.64 3.28 38.72
CA LYS A 730 -12.37 3.30 40.15
C LYS A 730 -11.48 4.48 40.53
N LEU A 731 -10.44 4.76 39.75
CA LEU A 731 -9.53 5.87 40.00
C LEU A 731 -10.23 7.22 39.91
N LEU A 732 -11.07 7.44 38.88
CA LEU A 732 -11.86 8.67 38.77
C LEU A 732 -12.86 8.80 39.93
N LYS A 733 -13.49 7.71 40.34
CA LYS A 733 -14.36 7.70 41.53
C LYS A 733 -13.60 8.04 42.81
N GLU A 734 -12.37 7.55 42.99
CA GLU A 734 -11.49 7.96 44.11
C GLU A 734 -11.14 9.45 44.09
N PHE A 735 -11.16 10.09 42.91
CA PHE A 735 -11.00 11.53 42.78
C PHE A 735 -12.28 12.32 43.04
N ASN A 736 -13.40 11.65 43.37
CA ASN A 736 -14.76 12.20 43.45
C ASN A 736 -15.25 12.77 42.11
N TYR A 737 -15.03 12.01 41.04
CA TYR A 737 -15.52 12.33 39.69
C TYR A 737 -16.58 11.34 39.24
N GLU A 738 -17.49 11.83 38.42
CA GLU A 738 -18.48 11.05 37.69
C GLU A 738 -18.19 11.11 36.20
N VAL A 739 -18.33 9.98 35.52
CA VAL A 739 -17.99 9.82 34.10
C VAL A 739 -19.27 9.74 33.27
N PHE A 740 -19.26 10.40 32.12
CA PHE A 740 -20.37 10.49 31.19
C PHE A 740 -19.87 10.35 29.74
N ASP A 741 -20.74 9.90 28.84
CA ASP A 741 -20.54 10.07 27.40
C ASP A 741 -20.90 11.51 26.96
N LEU A 742 -20.68 11.84 25.68
CA LEU A 742 -21.02 13.16 25.14
C LEU A 742 -22.54 13.44 25.05
N ASP A 743 -23.39 12.42 25.22
CA ASP A 743 -24.85 12.55 25.29
C ASP A 743 -25.35 12.74 26.75
N ASN A 744 -24.44 12.83 27.71
CA ASN A 744 -24.68 12.96 29.16
C ASN A 744 -25.28 11.71 29.81
N ASN A 745 -25.12 10.53 29.22
CA ASN A 745 -25.42 9.28 29.89
C ASN A 745 -24.28 8.97 30.87
N ARG A 746 -24.64 8.58 32.10
CA ARG A 746 -23.66 8.22 33.14
C ARG A 746 -23.04 6.86 32.82
N MET A 747 -21.73 6.77 32.97
CA MET A 747 -20.95 5.56 32.72
C MET A 747 -20.53 4.94 34.07
N GLU A 748 -21.13 3.83 34.45
CA GLU A 748 -20.92 3.19 35.76
C GLU A 748 -20.20 1.84 35.66
N ALA A 749 -20.30 1.15 34.53
CA ALA A 749 -19.71 -0.16 34.30
C ALA A 749 -19.15 -0.29 32.88
N GLU A 750 -18.29 -1.30 32.68
CA GLU A 750 -17.64 -1.57 31.38
C GLU A 750 -18.63 -1.79 30.22
N ASN A 751 -19.82 -2.33 30.50
CA ASN A 751 -20.86 -2.52 29.49
C ASN A 751 -21.40 -1.20 28.92
N ASP A 752 -21.38 -0.12 29.70
CA ASP A 752 -21.87 1.19 29.27
C ASP A 752 -20.96 1.78 28.18
N PHE A 753 -19.65 1.56 28.31
CA PHE A 753 -18.65 1.96 27.31
C PHE A 753 -18.73 1.13 26.03
N GLN A 754 -19.10 -0.15 26.11
CA GLN A 754 -19.30 -0.99 24.93
C GLN A 754 -20.61 -0.64 24.18
N ALA A 755 -21.59 -0.09 24.88
CA ALA A 755 -22.85 0.36 24.31
C ALA A 755 -22.76 1.77 23.70
N SER A 756 -21.78 2.57 24.13
CA SER A 756 -21.49 3.88 23.55
C SER A 756 -21.12 3.79 22.07
N LEU A 757 -21.62 4.74 21.28
CA LEU A 757 -21.27 4.89 19.86
C LEU A 757 -20.01 5.77 19.64
N ASP A 758 -19.50 6.41 20.70
CA ASP A 758 -18.33 7.31 20.69
C ASP A 758 -17.24 6.78 21.63
N ASP A 759 -15.98 7.04 21.26
CA ASP A 759 -14.80 6.72 22.06
C ASP A 759 -14.43 7.88 23.03
N ASN A 760 -15.14 9.02 22.97
CA ASN A 760 -14.92 10.18 23.81
C ASN A 760 -15.86 10.24 25.02
N PHE A 761 -15.29 10.50 26.19
CA PHE A 761 -15.98 10.60 27.46
C PHE A 761 -15.53 11.85 28.20
N TYR A 762 -16.34 12.30 29.16
CA TYR A 762 -15.94 13.35 30.07
C TYR A 762 -16.20 12.96 31.52
N ALA A 763 -15.34 13.42 32.41
CA ALA A 763 -15.48 13.26 33.84
C ALA A 763 -15.61 14.65 34.49
N ARG A 764 -16.65 14.81 35.30
CA ARG A 764 -16.93 16.03 36.07
C ARG A 764 -16.81 15.78 37.57
N PRO A 765 -16.32 16.77 38.34
CA PRO A 765 -16.27 16.65 39.80
C PRO A 765 -17.69 16.60 40.38
N GLN A 766 -17.86 15.84 41.47
CA GLN A 766 -19.09 15.79 42.27
C GLN A 766 -19.35 17.06 43.06
#